data_AF-A0A939ABR0-F1
#
_entry.id   AF-A0A939ABR0-F1
#
_cell.length_a   1.000
_cell.length_b   1.000
_cell.length_c   1.000
_cell.angle_alpha   90.00
_cell.angle_beta   90.00
_cell.angle_gamma   90.00
#
_symmetry.space_group_name_H-M   'P 1'
#
loop_
_entity.id
_entity.type
_entity.pdbx_description
1 polymer ?
#
loop_
_entity_poly.entity_id
_entity_poly.type
_entity_poly.pdbx_seq_one_letter_code
_entity_poly.pdbx_strand_id
1 'polypeptide(L)'
;MRSAPWWCVGLCVALLLAPRAAFGLVVFEEKFDSDLPNFASYSDWNRSYCSDNWRTDLNGGVIAGRDDSCPQCGCNFLVQGSSQTDCISSDPMDNHIQNGNVYWQNYVYSVRFRNSDDDSMGVVFRYNDSTTFYLFLLSRDTAPAAASGCDEIFSGAALLRVRSNAAPEYLAKIPGVTYALNTVHGIEVAVQYNHIIIRFDADGDGAFAADEKIVDLFDVPAKTIPNGRIGLYAYQNGVQNDGAEVPPPCAGKGCWFDDVKVDILPPTSGNCGAVGWEGFCDGNTLKFCDATGKLQVEPCSSNTCCRWVASGAFYSCVPPTQCGASCKDACKQGDKGCSANLDAKWVCGSGDADACKEPQFTACPGGSICNPKTGVCQAVCVPQCAELECGPDGCGGQCGACGEGMECKSGKCEAPVQGQFGDPCAGSDDCANKMCIEAPGGKKLCSKACAGAGGCPDGFECVDVLYNGNKVLACVPTGICTPQCQGKQCGGDGCGGQCGECPDGFECVAGLCKALDGATCQTAGECAGGLCIPFQTGLKCSGPCVSDSECPDTWSCAPWISASMPSICAPKGTMVAHKLCKEVASCVGGCPPANPACVANCFFLGSKQAQADYAGLWVCSEPACFAACGTDSDCLLQCILDKCFQEYATCYPGTTTCKQALDCMAGCSSSPTCSAKCWDEALPSAKKQIKALLDCLGLFCNDESPPNCIAQAVTGPYAE
;
A
#
# COMPACT_ATOMS: atom_id res chain seq x y z
N MET A 1 16.83 39.52 60.29
CA MET A 1 17.69 40.54 59.64
C MET A 1 18.71 39.78 58.81
N ARG A 2 18.83 39.84 57.49
CA ARG A 2 18.43 40.82 56.47
C ARG A 2 17.98 40.09 55.19
N SER A 3 17.19 40.81 54.40
CA SER A 3 16.60 40.54 53.09
C SER A 3 17.60 40.35 51.94
N ALA A 4 17.19 39.60 50.90
CA ALA A 4 17.71 39.69 49.52
C ALA A 4 16.55 39.40 48.51
N PRO A 5 16.57 39.97 47.29
CA PRO A 5 15.36 40.41 46.59
C PRO A 5 14.84 39.48 45.48
N TRP A 6 13.54 39.63 45.20
CA TRP A 6 12.67 38.91 44.26
C TRP A 6 12.96 39.13 42.76
N TRP A 7 14.20 38.99 42.28
CA TRP A 7 14.52 39.15 40.85
C TRP A 7 15.38 37.99 40.33
N CYS A 8 14.87 36.75 40.40
CA CYS A 8 15.52 35.60 39.73
C CYS A 8 14.61 34.40 39.39
N VAL A 9 13.30 34.44 39.62
CA VAL A 9 12.42 33.26 39.39
C VAL A 9 11.70 33.31 38.02
N GLY A 10 11.80 34.41 37.28
CA GLY A 10 11.04 34.61 36.04
C GLY A 10 11.65 34.10 34.73
N LEU A 11 12.91 33.62 34.71
CA LEU A 11 13.62 33.34 33.45
C LEU A 11 13.82 31.85 33.10
N CYS A 12 13.43 30.91 33.96
CA CYS A 12 13.61 29.46 33.70
C CYS A 12 12.33 28.71 33.30
N VAL A 13 11.17 29.37 33.22
CA VAL A 13 9.89 28.70 32.85
C VAL A 13 9.40 29.08 31.44
N ALA A 14 10.06 30.01 30.75
CA ALA A 14 9.67 30.49 29.41
C ALA A 14 10.34 29.75 28.23
N LEU A 15 10.90 28.55 28.44
CA LEU A 15 11.57 27.76 27.39
C LEU A 15 10.82 26.48 26.98
N LEU A 16 9.60 26.25 27.47
CA LEU A 16 8.75 25.11 27.11
C LEU A 16 7.49 25.48 26.31
N LEU A 17 7.40 26.73 25.83
CA LEU A 17 6.26 27.25 25.04
C LEU A 17 6.69 27.91 23.72
N ALA A 18 7.79 27.46 23.11
CA ALA A 18 8.15 27.92 21.76
C ALA A 18 7.29 27.17 20.71
N PRO A 19 6.62 27.87 19.78
CA PRO A 19 6.08 27.24 18.58
C PRO A 19 7.23 26.68 17.75
N ARG A 20 6.99 25.50 17.15
CA ARG A 20 7.91 24.69 16.32
C ARG A 20 9.05 25.50 15.66
N ALA A 21 10.25 25.39 16.21
CA ALA A 21 11.50 25.75 15.54
C ALA A 21 12.62 24.72 15.77
N ALA A 22 12.27 23.48 16.11
CA ALA A 22 13.17 22.35 15.98
C ALA A 22 12.82 21.66 14.65
N PHE A 23 13.59 22.00 13.61
CA PHE A 23 13.45 21.43 12.27
C PHE A 23 13.80 19.93 12.34
N GLY A 24 12.78 19.08 12.43
CA GLY A 24 12.93 17.65 12.18
C GLY A 24 13.13 17.41 10.70
N LEU A 25 14.02 16.48 10.34
CA LEU A 25 14.20 16.07 8.95
C LEU A 25 13.09 15.10 8.57
N VAL A 26 12.29 15.42 7.55
CA VAL A 26 11.33 14.47 6.96
C VAL A 26 12.11 13.30 6.36
N VAL A 27 11.98 12.11 6.94
CA VAL A 27 12.68 10.90 6.46
C VAL A 27 11.77 9.90 5.79
N PHE A 28 10.47 10.05 6.03
CA PHE A 28 9.43 9.18 5.52
C PHE A 28 8.14 9.98 5.36
N GLU A 29 7.51 9.79 4.22
CA GLU A 29 6.20 10.34 3.90
C GLU A 29 5.50 9.30 3.01
N GLU A 30 4.27 8.95 3.38
CA GLU A 30 3.38 8.06 2.64
C GLU A 30 1.98 8.68 2.63
N LYS A 31 1.47 8.95 1.44
CA LYS A 31 0.18 9.62 1.22
C LYS A 31 -0.92 8.67 0.80
N PHE A 32 -0.61 7.39 0.57
CA PHE A 32 -1.55 6.39 0.07
C PHE A 32 -2.40 6.87 -1.13
N ASP A 33 -1.86 7.81 -1.92
CA ASP A 33 -2.53 8.51 -3.01
C ASP A 33 -2.49 7.72 -4.32
N SER A 34 -1.63 6.70 -4.38
CA SER A 34 -1.63 5.75 -5.48
C SER A 34 -2.84 4.81 -5.32
N ASP A 35 -3.87 5.13 -6.11
CA ASP A 35 -5.17 4.45 -6.28
C ASP A 35 -5.05 3.00 -6.81
N LEU A 36 -4.12 2.22 -6.26
CA LEU A 36 -3.90 0.84 -6.67
C LEU A 36 -4.83 -0.06 -5.85
N PRO A 37 -5.61 -0.95 -6.47
CA PRO A 37 -6.58 -1.81 -5.75
C PRO A 37 -5.94 -2.95 -4.95
N ASN A 38 -4.61 -3.02 -4.87
CA ASN A 38 -3.90 -4.12 -4.22
C ASN A 38 -2.81 -3.59 -3.27
N PHE A 39 -2.98 -3.84 -1.96
CA PHE A 39 -1.98 -3.51 -0.94
C PHE A 39 -0.62 -4.19 -1.20
N ALA A 40 -0.58 -5.32 -1.92
CA ALA A 40 0.67 -5.97 -2.31
C ALA A 40 1.59 -5.10 -3.20
N SER A 41 1.06 -4.02 -3.78
CA SER A 41 1.87 -3.03 -4.51
C SER A 41 2.68 -2.10 -3.59
N TYR A 42 2.34 -2.01 -2.30
CA TYR A 42 3.10 -1.29 -1.28
C TYR A 42 4.14 -2.21 -0.62
N SER A 43 5.17 -2.60 -1.40
CA SER A 43 6.18 -3.61 -1.01
C SER A 43 6.94 -3.33 0.29
N ASP A 44 6.95 -2.06 0.73
CA ASP A 44 7.73 -1.63 1.89
C ASP A 44 6.92 -1.70 3.21
N TRP A 45 5.60 -1.81 3.13
CA TRP A 45 4.73 -2.04 4.28
C TRP A 45 4.58 -3.54 4.55
N ASN A 46 5.08 -3.99 5.69
CA ASN A 46 5.02 -5.38 6.10
C ASN A 46 3.79 -5.61 6.98
N ARG A 47 3.01 -6.63 6.62
CA ARG A 47 2.00 -7.21 7.52
C ARG A 47 2.69 -8.13 8.51
N SER A 48 2.38 -7.99 9.80
CA SER A 48 2.91 -8.90 10.82
C SER A 48 2.40 -10.33 10.63
N TYR A 49 1.18 -10.50 10.13
CA TYR A 49 0.55 -11.80 9.97
C TYR A 49 -0.11 -11.98 8.61
N CYS A 50 -0.10 -13.23 8.13
CA CYS A 50 -0.41 -13.60 6.75
C CYS A 50 -1.90 -13.53 6.38
N SER A 51 -2.77 -13.18 7.33
CA SER A 51 -4.22 -13.27 7.18
C SER A 51 -4.94 -11.92 7.37
N ASP A 52 -4.27 -10.90 7.93
CA ASP A 52 -4.82 -9.56 8.06
C ASP A 52 -4.93 -8.87 6.69
N ASN A 53 -6.17 -8.53 6.32
CA ASN A 53 -6.50 -8.00 4.99
C ASN A 53 -6.43 -6.48 4.92
N TRP A 54 -5.25 -5.89 5.03
CA TRP A 54 -5.09 -4.47 4.73
C TRP A 54 -5.30 -4.20 3.23
N ARG A 55 -6.10 -3.19 2.91
CA ARG A 55 -6.41 -2.77 1.54
C ARG A 55 -6.27 -1.27 1.39
N THR A 56 -5.87 -0.83 0.22
CA THR A 56 -5.95 0.58 -0.19
C THR A 56 -7.33 0.88 -0.72
N ASP A 57 -7.85 2.06 -0.40
CA ASP A 57 -9.11 2.55 -0.97
C ASP A 57 -8.81 3.55 -2.09
N LEU A 58 -9.65 3.53 -3.12
CA LEU A 58 -9.57 4.50 -4.21
C LEU A 58 -9.88 5.87 -3.60
N ASN A 59 -8.93 6.81 -3.69
CA ASN A 59 -8.87 8.17 -3.15
C ASN A 59 -8.16 8.37 -1.79
N GLY A 60 -6.95 7.83 -1.64
CA GLY A 60 -5.97 8.44 -0.72
C GLY A 60 -5.93 7.87 0.69
N GLY A 61 -6.01 6.56 0.87
CA GLY A 61 -5.88 6.00 2.22
C GLY A 61 -5.76 4.49 2.27
N VAL A 62 -5.33 3.99 3.43
CA VAL A 62 -5.27 2.56 3.74
C VAL A 62 -6.29 2.17 4.81
N ILE A 63 -6.96 1.04 4.59
CA ILE A 63 -8.02 0.51 5.43
C ILE A 63 -7.59 -0.87 5.95
N ALA A 64 -7.71 -1.08 7.26
CA ALA A 64 -7.60 -2.41 7.83
C ALA A 64 -8.82 -3.26 7.40
N GLY A 65 -8.57 -4.47 6.90
CA GLY A 65 -9.63 -5.45 6.68
C GLY A 65 -9.92 -6.26 7.92
N ARG A 66 -10.74 -7.29 7.73
CA ARG A 66 -11.16 -8.20 8.80
C ARG A 66 -9.94 -8.86 9.45
N ASP A 67 -9.83 -8.70 10.76
CA ASP A 67 -9.08 -9.59 11.65
C ASP A 67 -9.78 -10.95 11.63
N ASP A 68 -9.10 -11.98 11.12
CA ASP A 68 -9.70 -13.28 10.88
C ASP A 68 -9.29 -14.34 11.89
N SER A 69 -8.99 -13.99 13.15
CA SER A 69 -8.91 -14.93 14.29
C SER A 69 -8.27 -16.28 13.89
N CYS A 70 -6.98 -16.29 13.51
CA CYS A 70 -6.45 -17.38 12.69
C CYS A 70 -6.51 -18.76 13.40
N PRO A 71 -7.24 -19.77 12.88
CA PRO A 71 -7.24 -21.12 13.46
C PRO A 71 -6.08 -22.00 12.96
N GLN A 72 -5.35 -21.58 11.91
CA GLN A 72 -4.41 -22.45 11.17
C GLN A 72 -2.97 -21.92 11.08
N CYS A 73 -2.69 -20.72 11.59
CA CYS A 73 -1.39 -20.05 11.46
C CYS A 73 -0.48 -20.26 12.69
N GLY A 74 -0.44 -21.45 13.30
CA GLY A 74 0.51 -21.72 14.39
C GLY A 74 0.52 -20.65 15.50
N CYS A 75 -0.66 -20.11 15.85
CA CYS A 75 -0.87 -19.12 16.90
C CYS A 75 -0.48 -19.75 18.24
N ASN A 76 0.80 -19.63 18.60
CA ASN A 76 1.33 -20.32 19.77
C ASN A 76 2.31 -19.41 20.51
N PHE A 77 1.78 -18.39 21.17
CA PHE A 77 2.46 -17.80 22.31
C PHE A 77 1.92 -18.46 23.58
N LEU A 78 2.62 -19.51 24.02
CA LEU A 78 2.58 -19.92 25.42
C LEU A 78 3.27 -18.81 26.23
N VAL A 79 2.53 -17.77 26.63
CA VAL A 79 2.78 -17.18 27.95
C VAL A 79 2.44 -18.30 28.92
N GLN A 80 3.46 -18.97 29.46
CA GLN A 80 3.30 -20.21 30.22
C GLN A 80 2.23 -20.08 31.32
N GLY A 81 1.09 -20.78 31.16
CA GLY A 81 0.11 -20.93 32.22
C GLY A 81 -1.30 -21.32 31.78
N SER A 82 -1.51 -22.62 31.55
CA SER A 82 -2.79 -23.37 31.59
C SER A 82 -3.89 -23.15 30.54
N SER A 83 -4.26 -24.27 29.90
CA SER A 83 -5.59 -24.63 29.37
C SER A 83 -6.36 -23.63 28.50
N GLN A 84 -6.23 -23.77 27.18
CA GLN A 84 -7.29 -23.89 26.15
C GLN A 84 -8.61 -23.07 26.22
N THR A 85 -8.67 -21.94 26.91
CA THR A 85 -9.79 -20.97 26.88
C THR A 85 -9.35 -19.51 26.90
N ASP A 86 -8.04 -19.25 26.76
CA ASP A 86 -7.45 -17.97 27.12
C ASP A 86 -7.02 -17.18 25.88
N CYS A 87 -7.65 -16.02 25.69
CA CYS A 87 -7.30 -14.89 24.81
C CYS A 87 -5.91 -14.27 25.09
N ILE A 88 -4.96 -15.04 25.63
CA ILE A 88 -3.64 -14.59 26.08
C ILE A 88 -2.61 -14.68 24.94
N SER A 89 -3.01 -15.13 23.76
CA SER A 89 -2.26 -14.87 22.52
C SER A 89 -2.49 -13.42 22.08
N SER A 90 -1.45 -12.76 21.60
CA SER A 90 -1.38 -11.35 21.14
C SER A 90 -2.33 -10.94 19.99
N ASP A 91 -3.27 -11.82 19.63
CA ASP A 91 -4.26 -11.68 18.54
C ASP A 91 -4.93 -10.30 18.52
N PRO A 92 -5.49 -9.77 19.63
CA PRO A 92 -6.18 -8.48 19.54
C PRO A 92 -5.22 -7.31 19.32
N MET A 93 -3.91 -7.48 19.49
CA MET A 93 -2.91 -6.41 19.33
C MET A 93 -2.09 -6.52 18.03
N ASP A 94 -2.33 -7.52 17.19
CA ASP A 94 -1.46 -7.85 16.07
C ASP A 94 -1.94 -7.42 14.68
N ASN A 95 -3.20 -6.98 14.56
CA ASN A 95 -3.73 -6.38 13.33
C ASN A 95 -3.13 -5.00 13.06
N HIS A 96 -1.90 -5.00 12.54
CA HIS A 96 -1.13 -3.83 12.22
C HIS A 96 -0.23 -4.01 10.98
N ILE A 97 0.07 -2.90 10.30
CA ILE A 97 1.06 -2.81 9.20
C ILE A 97 2.20 -1.86 9.53
N GLN A 98 3.42 -2.24 9.13
CA GLN A 98 4.65 -1.64 9.64
C GLN A 98 5.56 -1.24 8.50
N ASN A 99 6.13 -0.04 8.61
CA ASN A 99 7.12 0.48 7.68
C ASN A 99 8.12 1.37 8.42
N GLY A 100 9.14 1.84 7.71
CA GLY A 100 10.22 2.64 8.25
C GLY A 100 11.37 1.78 8.73
N ASN A 101 12.23 2.40 9.53
CA ASN A 101 13.52 1.83 9.93
C ASN A 101 13.47 1.30 11.36
N VAL A 102 13.93 0.06 11.57
CA VAL A 102 14.05 -0.55 12.91
C VAL A 102 14.92 0.26 13.85
N TYR A 103 15.82 1.08 13.32
CA TYR A 103 16.71 1.90 14.13
C TYR A 103 16.03 3.17 14.67
N TRP A 104 14.89 3.64 14.18
CA TRP A 104 14.35 4.95 14.61
C TRP A 104 14.11 5.08 16.12
N GLN A 105 14.61 6.18 16.71
CA GLN A 105 14.63 6.43 18.15
C GLN A 105 13.91 7.71 18.55
N ASN A 106 14.37 8.80 17.95
CA ASN A 106 13.98 10.16 18.25
C ASN A 106 13.27 10.70 17.02
N TYR A 107 11.94 10.77 17.07
CA TYR A 107 11.15 11.16 15.93
C TYR A 107 9.79 11.72 16.34
N VAL A 108 9.21 12.50 15.44
CA VAL A 108 7.79 12.81 15.43
C VAL A 108 7.17 11.98 14.32
N TYR A 109 6.18 11.18 14.68
CA TYR A 109 5.38 10.39 13.76
C TYR A 109 3.95 10.93 13.79
N SER A 110 3.46 11.41 12.66
CA SER A 110 2.07 11.84 12.50
C SER A 110 1.33 11.04 11.45
N VAL A 111 0.03 10.88 11.63
CA VAL A 111 -0.88 10.27 10.66
C VAL A 111 -2.26 10.90 10.78
N ARG A 112 -2.98 11.02 9.66
CA ARG A 112 -4.41 11.34 9.65
C ARG A 112 -5.23 10.06 9.58
N PHE A 113 -6.38 10.07 10.23
CA PHE A 113 -7.32 8.98 10.09
C PHE A 113 -8.77 9.47 10.15
N ARG A 114 -9.66 8.64 9.63
CA ARG A 114 -11.10 8.79 9.75
C ARG A 114 -11.66 7.44 10.15
N ASN A 115 -12.58 7.41 11.11
CA ASN A 115 -13.30 6.20 11.48
C ASN A 115 -14.81 6.43 11.39
N SER A 116 -15.51 5.59 10.62
CA SER A 116 -16.96 5.53 10.56
C SER A 116 -17.55 4.48 11.50
N ASP A 117 -16.71 3.61 12.05
CA ASP A 117 -17.06 2.62 13.06
C ASP A 117 -16.79 3.14 14.48
N ASP A 118 -17.32 2.47 15.50
CA ASP A 118 -17.08 2.80 16.92
C ASP A 118 -15.97 1.96 17.58
N ASP A 119 -15.31 1.08 16.83
CA ASP A 119 -14.20 0.26 17.32
C ASP A 119 -12.83 0.98 17.29
N SER A 120 -11.72 0.24 17.45
CA SER A 120 -10.41 0.87 17.69
C SER A 120 -9.63 1.17 16.41
N MET A 121 -9.06 2.37 16.37
CA MET A 121 -7.96 2.71 15.45
C MET A 121 -6.79 3.32 16.23
N GLY A 122 -5.59 3.16 15.70
CA GLY A 122 -4.41 3.61 16.39
C GLY A 122 -3.13 3.51 15.58
N VAL A 123 -2.03 3.70 16.30
CA VAL A 123 -0.68 3.68 15.75
C VAL A 123 0.22 2.80 16.59
N VAL A 124 1.11 2.11 15.91
CA VAL A 124 2.21 1.36 16.52
C VAL A 124 3.49 2.15 16.34
N PHE A 125 4.34 2.19 17.36
CA PHE A 125 5.61 2.89 17.28
C PHE A 125 6.68 2.19 18.12
N ARG A 126 7.94 2.37 17.72
CA ARG A 126 9.07 1.56 18.21
C ARG A 126 8.79 0.06 18.12
N TYR A 127 8.31 -0.36 16.94
CA TYR A 127 8.06 -1.76 16.64
C TYR A 127 9.37 -2.49 16.32
N ASN A 128 9.75 -3.44 17.17
CA ASN A 128 10.87 -4.35 16.92
C ASN A 128 10.41 -5.63 16.23
N ASP A 129 9.40 -6.26 16.82
CA ASP A 129 8.77 -7.48 16.36
C ASP A 129 7.33 -7.54 16.88
N SER A 130 6.60 -8.58 16.49
CA SER A 130 5.18 -8.78 16.84
C SER A 130 4.92 -8.99 18.33
N THR A 131 5.97 -9.02 19.16
CA THR A 131 5.87 -9.14 20.62
C THR A 131 6.42 -7.93 21.36
N THR A 132 7.05 -6.97 20.68
CA THR A 132 7.75 -5.86 21.34
C THR A 132 7.51 -4.54 20.59
N PHE A 133 6.54 -3.76 21.07
CA PHE A 133 6.18 -2.45 20.52
C PHE A 133 5.37 -1.59 21.51
N TYR A 134 5.20 -0.30 21.20
CA TYR A 134 4.15 0.52 21.81
C TYR A 134 2.94 0.61 20.89
N LEU A 135 1.74 0.56 21.49
CA LEU A 135 0.47 0.74 20.79
C LEU A 135 -0.27 1.92 21.43
N PHE A 136 -0.57 2.94 20.64
CA PHE A 136 -1.54 3.95 21.01
C PHE A 136 -2.82 3.71 20.22
N LEU A 137 -3.97 3.72 20.90
CA LEU A 137 -5.27 3.53 20.28
C LEU A 137 -6.32 4.49 20.84
N LEU A 138 -7.33 4.73 20.03
CA LEU A 138 -8.58 5.40 20.39
C LEU A 138 -9.71 4.44 20.06
N SER A 139 -10.69 4.33 20.95
CA SER A 139 -11.89 3.51 20.76
C SER A 139 -13.13 4.23 21.28
N ARG A 140 -14.30 3.89 20.74
CA ARG A 140 -15.60 4.35 21.24
C ARG A 140 -16.43 3.22 21.84
N ASP A 141 -16.18 1.97 21.46
CA ASP A 141 -16.79 0.75 21.97
C ASP A 141 -15.74 -0.30 22.35
N THR A 142 -15.26 -1.11 21.41
CA THR A 142 -14.39 -2.24 21.73
C THR A 142 -12.91 -1.90 21.58
N ALA A 143 -12.10 -2.32 22.55
CA ALA A 143 -10.64 -2.20 22.53
C ALA A 143 -9.96 -3.50 22.99
N PRO A 144 -8.70 -3.76 22.56
CA PRO A 144 -7.91 -4.87 23.08
C PRO A 144 -7.73 -4.74 24.59
N ALA A 145 -8.01 -5.79 25.34
CA ALA A 145 -7.77 -5.79 26.78
C ALA A 145 -6.31 -6.16 27.09
N ALA A 146 -5.67 -5.40 27.99
CA ALA A 146 -4.30 -5.70 28.44
C ALA A 146 -4.22 -6.88 29.44
N ALA A 147 -5.36 -7.28 30.03
CA ALA A 147 -5.50 -8.38 30.98
C ALA A 147 -6.23 -9.57 30.34
N SER A 148 -6.55 -10.63 31.10
CA SER A 148 -7.05 -11.94 30.64
C SER A 148 -8.38 -12.00 29.85
N GLY A 149 -8.84 -10.91 29.25
CA GLY A 149 -9.93 -10.89 28.27
C GLY A 149 -9.36 -10.57 26.87
N CYS A 150 -10.00 -11.06 25.80
CA CYS A 150 -9.67 -10.61 24.43
C CYS A 150 -9.98 -9.11 24.28
N ASP A 151 -11.17 -8.73 24.77
CA ASP A 151 -11.81 -7.46 24.46
C ASP A 151 -12.24 -6.79 25.77
N GLU A 152 -12.23 -5.47 25.78
CA GLU A 152 -12.94 -4.68 26.76
C GLU A 152 -13.75 -3.57 26.10
N ILE A 153 -14.92 -3.29 26.68
CA ILE A 153 -15.70 -2.09 26.33
C ILE A 153 -14.97 -0.89 26.91
N PHE A 154 -14.39 -0.08 26.04
CA PHE A 154 -13.59 1.07 26.37
C PHE A 154 -13.82 2.20 25.37
N SER A 155 -14.41 3.29 25.87
CA SER A 155 -14.53 4.55 25.13
C SER A 155 -13.49 5.54 25.63
N GLY A 156 -12.40 5.71 24.88
CA GLY A 156 -11.28 6.56 25.28
C GLY A 156 -9.99 6.33 24.51
N ALA A 157 -8.91 6.92 25.01
CA ALA A 157 -7.56 6.79 24.47
C ALA A 157 -6.71 5.91 25.39
N ALA A 158 -5.87 5.05 24.82
CA ALA A 158 -4.97 4.22 25.59
C ALA A 158 -3.58 4.12 24.95
N LEU A 159 -2.55 4.12 25.80
CA LEU A 159 -1.18 3.79 25.43
C LEU A 159 -0.78 2.50 26.14
N LEU A 160 -0.44 1.49 25.37
CA LEU A 160 0.02 0.19 25.82
C LEU A 160 1.48 -0.02 25.47
N ARG A 161 2.17 -0.78 26.34
CA ARG A 161 3.49 -1.34 26.08
C ARG A 161 3.36 -2.86 25.97
N VAL A 162 3.73 -3.41 24.82
CA VAL A 162 3.77 -4.85 24.54
C VAL A 162 5.22 -5.32 24.59
N ARG A 163 5.51 -6.42 25.29
CA ARG A 163 6.87 -6.98 25.42
C ARG A 163 6.83 -8.49 25.34
N SER A 164 7.88 -9.06 24.75
CA SER A 164 8.09 -10.51 24.75
C SER A 164 8.03 -11.09 26.16
N ASN A 165 7.27 -12.17 26.33
CA ASN A 165 7.08 -12.89 27.60
C ASN A 165 6.51 -12.05 28.76
N ALA A 166 5.78 -10.98 28.48
CA ALA A 166 5.05 -10.21 29.49
C ALA A 166 3.65 -9.87 28.97
N ALA A 167 2.69 -9.76 29.89
CA ALA A 167 1.39 -9.22 29.55
C ALA A 167 1.51 -7.76 29.06
N PRO A 168 0.67 -7.34 28.11
CA PRO A 168 0.56 -5.93 27.74
C PRO A 168 0.29 -5.05 28.96
N GLU A 169 0.85 -3.85 28.97
CA GLU A 169 0.79 -2.93 30.11
C GLU A 169 0.24 -1.58 29.69
N TYR A 170 -0.84 -1.12 30.32
CA TYR A 170 -1.33 0.26 30.15
C TYR A 170 -0.35 1.25 30.78
N LEU A 171 0.26 2.09 29.96
CA LEU A 171 1.05 3.25 30.41
C LEU A 171 0.19 4.50 30.57
N ALA A 172 -0.86 4.62 29.77
CA ALA A 172 -1.91 5.61 29.93
C ALA A 172 -3.25 5.01 29.50
N LYS A 173 -4.33 5.36 30.21
CA LYS A 173 -5.70 5.01 29.85
C LYS A 173 -6.60 6.19 30.23
N ILE A 174 -7.23 6.80 29.24
CA ILE A 174 -7.87 8.11 29.34
C ILE A 174 -9.31 7.97 28.84
N PRO A 175 -10.27 7.67 29.74
CA PRO A 175 -11.67 7.54 29.37
C PRO A 175 -12.23 8.85 28.82
N GLY A 176 -13.10 8.75 27.82
CA GLY A 176 -13.83 9.89 27.23
C GLY A 176 -13.04 10.71 26.20
N VAL A 177 -11.73 10.52 26.06
CA VAL A 177 -10.93 11.10 24.97
C VAL A 177 -10.97 10.15 23.79
N THR A 178 -11.81 10.42 22.80
CA THR A 178 -12.00 9.56 21.64
C THR A 178 -12.33 10.37 20.39
N TYR A 179 -12.31 9.73 19.23
CA TYR A 179 -12.61 10.37 17.95
C TYR A 179 -14.10 10.62 17.75
N ALA A 180 -14.41 11.60 16.90
CA ALA A 180 -15.75 11.82 16.37
C ALA A 180 -15.93 10.95 15.11
N LEU A 181 -17.05 10.23 15.04
CA LEU A 181 -17.38 9.42 13.88
C LEU A 181 -17.40 10.29 12.61
N ASN A 182 -16.96 9.72 11.50
CA ASN A 182 -16.98 10.35 10.18
C ASN A 182 -16.17 11.65 10.04
N THR A 183 -15.38 12.00 11.05
CA THR A 183 -14.54 13.21 11.09
C THR A 183 -13.08 12.80 10.88
N VAL A 184 -12.32 13.65 10.19
CA VAL A 184 -10.88 13.45 10.01
C VAL A 184 -10.17 13.98 11.25
N HIS A 185 -9.28 13.17 11.81
CA HIS A 185 -8.48 13.52 12.97
C HIS A 185 -7.01 13.22 12.70
N GLY A 186 -6.13 13.86 13.48
CA GLY A 186 -4.69 13.59 13.51
C GLY A 186 -4.25 12.87 14.78
N ILE A 187 -3.26 11.99 14.65
CA ILE A 187 -2.47 11.47 15.77
C ILE A 187 -1.02 11.90 15.56
N GLU A 188 -0.39 12.48 16.57
CA GLU A 188 1.05 12.78 16.59
C GLU A 188 1.71 12.10 17.78
N VAL A 189 2.71 11.27 17.52
CA VAL A 189 3.57 10.65 18.51
C VAL A 189 4.96 11.27 18.40
N ALA A 190 5.34 12.07 19.40
CA ALA A 190 6.70 12.58 19.54
C ALA A 190 7.44 11.72 20.56
N VAL A 191 8.50 11.07 20.11
CA VAL A 191 9.36 10.23 20.94
C VAL A 191 10.75 10.83 21.00
N GLN A 192 11.23 11.07 22.21
CA GLN A 192 12.59 11.55 22.46
C GLN A 192 13.19 10.79 23.64
N TYR A 193 14.09 9.85 23.36
CA TYR A 193 14.65 8.90 24.33
C TYR A 193 13.57 8.14 25.13
N ASN A 194 13.37 8.49 26.40
CA ASN A 194 12.35 7.89 27.27
C ASN A 194 11.12 8.80 27.46
N HIS A 195 11.07 9.91 26.73
CA HIS A 195 9.95 10.83 26.73
C HIS A 195 9.02 10.49 25.57
N ILE A 196 7.77 10.14 25.89
CA ILE A 196 6.71 9.90 24.91
C ILE A 196 5.65 10.97 25.10
N ILE A 197 5.39 11.73 24.06
CA ILE A 197 4.29 12.69 23.98
C ILE A 197 3.34 12.22 22.89
N ILE A 198 2.05 12.16 23.19
CA ILE A 198 1.01 11.87 22.20
C ILE A 198 0.03 13.04 22.17
N ARG A 199 -0.24 13.52 20.96
CA ARG A 199 -1.28 14.50 20.67
C ARG A 199 -2.34 13.86 19.81
N PHE A 200 -3.58 14.24 20.07
CA PHE A 200 -4.74 13.83 19.30
C PHE A 200 -5.51 15.10 18.92
N ASP A 201 -5.59 15.37 17.62
CA ASP A 201 -6.34 16.48 17.04
C ASP A 201 -7.83 16.17 17.23
N ALA A 202 -8.38 16.65 18.34
CA ALA A 202 -9.68 16.25 18.85
C ALA A 202 -10.80 17.07 18.21
N ASP A 203 -10.51 18.29 17.77
CA ASP A 203 -11.47 19.15 17.08
C ASP A 203 -11.47 18.97 15.55
N GLY A 204 -10.46 18.28 15.01
CA GLY A 204 -10.36 17.92 13.59
C GLY A 204 -9.96 19.09 12.71
N ASP A 205 -9.28 20.10 13.25
CA ASP A 205 -8.85 21.28 12.50
C ASP A 205 -7.54 21.06 11.70
N GLY A 206 -6.88 19.91 11.90
CA GLY A 206 -5.64 19.51 11.23
C GLY A 206 -4.39 20.13 11.84
N ALA A 207 -4.50 20.86 12.95
CA ALA A 207 -3.40 21.34 13.77
C ALA A 207 -3.32 20.55 15.08
N PHE A 208 -2.20 20.72 15.79
CA PHE A 208 -2.04 20.16 17.13
C PHE A 208 -1.82 21.31 18.10
N ALA A 209 -2.89 21.73 18.77
CA ALA A 209 -2.87 22.74 19.80
C ALA A 209 -2.22 22.22 21.10
N ALA A 210 -1.89 23.13 22.01
CA ALA A 210 -1.18 22.78 23.24
C ALA A 210 -2.04 21.92 24.20
N ASP A 211 -3.36 22.10 24.16
CA ASP A 211 -4.38 21.39 24.93
C ASP A 211 -4.74 20.02 24.34
N GLU A 212 -4.32 19.74 23.10
CA GLU A 212 -4.50 18.45 22.43
C GLU A 212 -3.42 17.42 22.77
N LYS A 213 -2.52 17.79 23.68
CA LYS A 213 -1.57 16.85 24.29
C LYS A 213 -2.26 16.00 25.34
N ILE A 214 -2.49 14.73 25.00
CA ILE A 214 -3.24 13.78 25.83
C ILE A 214 -2.33 12.84 26.62
N VAL A 215 -1.11 12.58 26.15
CA VAL A 215 -0.10 11.78 26.88
C VAL A 215 1.21 12.56 26.94
N ASP A 216 1.82 12.58 28.13
CA ASP A 216 3.14 13.17 28.37
C ASP A 216 3.85 12.34 29.45
N LEU A 217 4.61 11.33 29.02
CA LEU A 217 5.30 10.38 29.89
C LEU A 217 6.79 10.64 29.88
N PHE A 218 7.30 11.16 30.99
CA PHE A 218 8.73 11.32 31.23
C PHE A 218 9.29 10.11 32.00
N ASP A 219 10.54 9.75 31.77
CA ASP A 219 11.23 8.65 32.46
C ASP A 219 10.45 7.33 32.47
N VAL A 220 9.96 6.88 31.31
CA VAL A 220 9.41 5.51 31.19
C VAL A 220 10.50 4.54 31.71
N PRO A 221 10.32 3.82 32.84
CA PRO A 221 11.44 3.25 33.59
C PRO A 221 12.16 2.13 32.83
N ALA A 222 13.51 2.06 32.95
CA ALA A 222 14.56 1.03 32.68
C ALA A 222 14.33 -0.17 31.71
N LYS A 223 13.17 -0.26 31.08
CA LYS A 223 12.67 -1.28 30.16
C LYS A 223 11.79 -0.57 29.11
N THR A 224 12.29 0.56 28.61
CA THR A 224 11.72 1.21 27.43
C THR A 224 12.00 0.34 26.23
N ILE A 225 11.11 0.40 25.24
CA ILE A 225 11.44 -0.10 23.91
C ILE A 225 12.21 1.05 23.26
N PRO A 226 13.49 0.87 22.91
CA PRO A 226 14.39 1.99 22.63
C PRO A 226 14.35 2.48 21.19
N ASN A 227 14.04 1.61 20.23
CA ASN A 227 13.86 1.94 18.82
C ASN A 227 12.75 1.08 18.20
N GLY A 228 12.45 1.34 16.94
CA GLY A 228 11.71 0.43 16.10
C GLY A 228 10.97 1.16 14.99
N ARG A 229 10.33 0.37 14.12
CA ARG A 229 9.49 0.85 13.03
C ARG A 229 8.24 1.58 13.56
N ILE A 230 7.57 2.29 12.66
CA ILE A 230 6.21 2.78 12.89
C ILE A 230 5.20 1.80 12.29
N GLY A 231 3.95 1.94 12.65
CA GLY A 231 2.86 1.23 12.02
C GLY A 231 1.49 1.83 12.29
N LEU A 232 0.51 1.28 11.61
CA LEU A 232 -0.91 1.59 11.71
C LEU A 232 -1.62 0.39 12.33
N TYR A 233 -2.63 0.64 13.15
CA TYR A 233 -3.34 -0.39 13.90
C TYR A 233 -4.85 -0.21 13.82
N ALA A 234 -5.57 -1.31 13.73
CA ALA A 234 -7.02 -1.31 13.87
C ALA A 234 -7.48 -2.58 14.57
N TYR A 235 -8.63 -2.51 15.24
CA TYR A 235 -9.23 -3.65 15.91
C TYR A 235 -10.74 -3.58 15.78
N GLN A 236 -11.36 -4.70 15.36
CA GLN A 236 -12.80 -4.87 15.10
C GLN A 236 -13.48 -3.89 14.11
N ASN A 237 -12.77 -2.85 13.66
CA ASN A 237 -13.22 -1.94 12.62
C ASN A 237 -13.72 -2.66 11.35
N GLY A 238 -14.96 -2.37 10.98
CA GLY A 238 -15.60 -2.87 9.76
C GLY A 238 -16.14 -4.30 9.87
N VAL A 239 -16.22 -4.86 11.08
CA VAL A 239 -16.82 -6.19 11.31
C VAL A 239 -18.35 -6.09 11.28
N GLN A 240 -18.99 -6.80 10.34
CA GLN A 240 -20.43 -7.08 10.43
C GLN A 240 -20.65 -8.16 11.48
N ASN A 241 -21.12 -7.77 12.67
CA ASN A 241 -21.89 -8.70 13.50
C ASN A 241 -23.20 -9.01 12.75
N ASP A 242 -23.60 -10.28 12.69
CA ASP A 242 -24.70 -10.88 11.90
C ASP A 242 -26.11 -10.25 12.12
N GLY A 243 -26.24 -8.94 11.93
CA GLY A 243 -27.44 -8.15 12.22
C GLY A 243 -27.29 -6.60 12.24
N ALA A 244 -26.09 -6.02 12.04
CA ALA A 244 -25.87 -4.56 12.03
C ALA A 244 -25.66 -3.97 10.62
N GLU A 245 -25.88 -2.66 10.50
CA GLU A 245 -26.11 -1.83 9.29
C GLU A 245 -25.53 -2.32 7.95
N VAL A 246 -26.38 -2.26 6.92
CA VAL A 246 -26.01 -2.45 5.52
C VAL A 246 -26.09 -1.07 4.83
N PRO A 247 -24.98 -0.55 4.26
CA PRO A 247 -23.63 -1.13 4.20
C PRO A 247 -22.86 -1.02 5.54
N PRO A 248 -21.82 -1.85 5.79
CA PRO A 248 -21.06 -1.80 7.03
C PRO A 248 -20.38 -0.44 7.25
N PRO A 249 -20.09 -0.04 8.51
CA PRO A 249 -19.59 1.31 8.83
C PRO A 249 -18.32 1.70 8.04
N CYS A 250 -17.40 0.74 7.86
CA CYS A 250 -16.18 0.92 7.06
C CYS A 250 -16.33 0.58 5.57
N ALA A 251 -17.55 0.52 5.02
CA ALA A 251 -17.77 0.34 3.59
C ALA A 251 -17.38 1.61 2.80
N GLY A 252 -16.65 1.43 1.69
CA GLY A 252 -16.08 2.55 0.94
C GLY A 252 -15.10 3.35 1.79
N LYS A 253 -15.20 4.70 1.73
CA LYS A 253 -14.31 5.66 2.41
C LYS A 253 -14.58 5.84 3.91
N GLY A 254 -15.23 4.86 4.53
CA GLY A 254 -15.69 4.92 5.93
C GLY A 254 -14.53 5.03 6.92
N CYS A 255 -13.53 4.17 6.78
CA CYS A 255 -12.44 4.05 7.73
C CYS A 255 -11.11 4.04 6.99
N TRP A 256 -10.17 4.93 7.30
CA TRP A 256 -8.87 4.95 6.61
C TRP A 256 -7.80 5.69 7.41
N PHE A 257 -6.54 5.41 7.08
CA PHE A 257 -5.37 6.20 7.45
C PHE A 257 -4.76 6.86 6.21
N ASP A 258 -4.19 8.05 6.38
CA ASP A 258 -3.61 8.85 5.31
C ASP A 258 -2.52 9.82 5.85
N ASP A 259 -1.69 10.38 4.98
CA ASP A 259 -0.63 11.36 5.27
C ASP A 259 0.26 10.94 6.45
N VAL A 260 0.82 9.74 6.35
CA VAL A 260 1.81 9.24 7.30
C VAL A 260 3.12 9.98 7.09
N LYS A 261 3.62 10.61 8.15
CA LYS A 261 4.87 11.39 8.10
C LYS A 261 5.75 11.08 9.31
N VAL A 262 7.06 10.96 9.07
CA VAL A 262 8.07 10.83 10.12
C VAL A 262 9.17 11.88 9.96
N ASP A 263 9.33 12.68 11.01
CA ASP A 263 10.38 13.68 11.16
C ASP A 263 11.39 13.19 12.21
N ILE A 264 12.66 12.98 11.85
CA ILE A 264 13.70 12.62 12.84
C ILE A 264 14.03 13.85 13.68
N LEU A 265 13.91 13.69 14.99
CA LEU A 265 14.32 14.71 15.94
C LEU A 265 15.85 14.66 16.09
N PRO A 266 16.54 15.81 16.02
CA PRO A 266 17.97 15.83 16.30
C PRO A 266 18.21 15.31 17.72
N PRO A 267 19.31 14.56 17.96
CA PRO A 267 19.70 14.21 19.31
C PRO A 267 19.84 15.52 20.10
N THR A 268 19.15 15.63 21.25
CA THR A 268 19.49 16.69 22.20
C THR A 268 20.96 16.52 22.53
N SER A 269 21.70 17.61 22.53
CA SER A 269 23.17 17.69 22.62
C SER A 269 23.74 17.00 23.86
N GLY A 270 23.71 15.68 23.89
CA GLY A 270 24.40 14.81 24.81
C GLY A 270 25.83 14.63 24.35
N ASN A 271 26.74 14.37 25.29
CA ASN A 271 28.17 14.17 25.04
C ASN A 271 28.49 12.84 24.29
N CYS A 272 27.52 12.25 23.59
CA CYS A 272 27.65 10.94 22.95
C CYS A 272 28.41 10.95 21.62
N GLY A 273 28.60 12.11 20.98
CA GLY A 273 29.17 12.16 19.64
C GLY A 273 28.28 11.37 18.66
N ALA A 274 28.89 10.54 17.81
CA ALA A 274 28.18 9.71 16.81
C ALA A 274 27.79 8.31 17.32
N VAL A 275 27.83 8.10 18.64
CA VAL A 275 27.47 6.82 19.25
C VAL A 275 25.98 6.87 19.58
N GLY A 276 25.18 6.05 18.88
CA GLY A 276 23.77 5.82 19.22
C GLY A 276 23.60 4.92 20.44
N TRP A 277 22.36 4.69 20.88
CA TRP A 277 22.12 3.74 21.98
C TRP A 277 22.34 2.29 21.55
N GLU A 278 22.26 1.98 20.25
CA GLU A 278 22.58 0.66 19.71
C GLU A 278 24.01 0.28 20.08
N GLY A 279 24.86 1.29 20.27
CA GLY A 279 26.24 1.13 20.62
C GLY A 279 27.07 0.49 19.52
N PHE A 280 28.31 0.18 19.87
CA PHE A 280 29.21 -0.62 19.06
C PHE A 280 30.26 -1.28 19.96
N CYS A 281 30.90 -2.32 19.46
CA CYS A 281 32.02 -2.96 20.13
C CYS A 281 33.35 -2.37 19.65
N ASP A 282 34.18 -1.96 20.61
CA ASP A 282 35.59 -1.62 20.40
C ASP A 282 36.44 -2.70 21.09
N GLY A 283 36.75 -3.76 20.33
CA GLY A 283 37.21 -5.02 20.91
C GLY A 283 36.16 -5.61 21.85
N ASN A 284 36.56 -6.02 23.06
CA ASN A 284 35.62 -6.52 24.07
C ASN A 284 34.99 -5.42 24.95
N THR A 285 34.92 -4.19 24.46
CA THR A 285 34.36 -3.04 25.19
C THR A 285 33.12 -2.54 24.47
N LEU A 286 31.99 -2.55 25.16
CA LEU A 286 30.74 -1.99 24.69
C LEU A 286 30.74 -0.47 24.87
N LYS A 287 30.42 0.28 23.82
CA LYS A 287 30.23 1.74 23.87
C LYS A 287 28.82 2.06 23.38
N PHE A 288 28.00 2.75 24.17
CA PHE A 288 26.64 3.11 23.78
C PHE A 288 26.21 4.44 24.41
N CYS A 289 25.26 5.14 23.81
CA CYS A 289 24.65 6.32 24.42
C CYS A 289 23.47 5.89 25.29
N ASP A 290 23.49 6.24 26.58
CA ASP A 290 22.35 5.95 27.45
C ASP A 290 21.16 6.89 27.17
N ALA A 291 20.03 6.56 27.80
CA ALA A 291 18.80 7.34 27.69
C ALA A 291 18.89 8.80 28.18
N THR A 292 19.99 9.19 28.85
CA THR A 292 20.24 10.57 29.29
C THR A 292 21.10 11.36 28.31
N GLY A 293 21.50 10.75 27.18
CA GLY A 293 22.41 11.36 26.23
C GLY A 293 23.87 11.33 26.71
N LYS A 294 24.24 10.38 27.57
CA LYS A 294 25.62 10.22 28.06
C LYS A 294 26.26 8.96 27.47
N LEU A 295 27.50 9.12 26.97
CA LEU A 295 28.29 7.99 26.48
C LEU A 295 28.66 7.06 27.64
N GLN A 296 28.25 5.82 27.53
CA GLN A 296 28.65 4.72 28.38
C GLN A 296 29.75 3.91 27.69
N VAL A 297 30.74 3.50 28.47
CA VAL A 297 31.87 2.68 28.03
C VAL A 297 32.02 1.56 29.05
N GLU A 298 31.60 0.36 28.67
CA GLU A 298 31.53 -0.81 29.54
C GLU A 298 32.44 -1.92 29.00
N PRO A 299 33.56 -2.24 29.66
CA PRO A 299 34.36 -3.40 29.30
C PRO A 299 33.58 -4.66 29.65
N CYS A 300 33.35 -5.53 28.67
CA CYS A 300 32.76 -6.84 28.94
C CYS A 300 33.76 -7.66 29.77
N SER A 301 33.23 -8.34 30.80
CA SER A 301 34.02 -9.17 31.70
C SER A 301 34.83 -10.24 30.96
N SER A 302 35.83 -10.84 31.62
CA SER A 302 36.62 -11.93 31.02
C SER A 302 35.81 -13.17 30.60
N ASN A 303 34.56 -13.25 31.05
CA ASN A 303 33.62 -14.32 30.77
C ASN A 303 32.37 -13.80 30.04
N THR A 304 32.43 -12.66 29.35
CA THR A 304 31.39 -12.17 28.44
C THR A 304 32.04 -11.58 27.19
N CYS A 305 31.33 -11.60 26.06
CA CYS A 305 31.76 -10.95 24.83
C CYS A 305 30.84 -9.79 24.45
N CYS A 306 31.40 -8.72 23.90
CA CYS A 306 30.63 -7.68 23.24
C CYS A 306 30.18 -8.18 21.86
N ARG A 307 28.88 -8.18 21.55
CA ARG A 307 28.36 -8.53 20.21
C ARG A 307 26.96 -7.96 19.95
N TRP A 308 26.52 -8.03 18.70
CA TRP A 308 25.16 -7.64 18.31
C TRP A 308 24.10 -8.65 18.82
N VAL A 309 23.01 -8.09 19.35
CA VAL A 309 21.81 -8.81 19.80
C VAL A 309 20.68 -8.47 18.83
N ALA A 310 20.45 -9.34 17.84
CA ALA A 310 19.52 -9.09 16.74
C ALA A 310 18.06 -8.80 17.18
N SER A 311 17.58 -9.44 18.24
CA SER A 311 16.22 -9.21 18.78
C SER A 311 16.04 -7.82 19.38
N GLY A 312 17.14 -7.18 19.80
CA GLY A 312 17.12 -5.85 20.37
C GLY A 312 17.58 -4.78 19.39
N ALA A 313 18.27 -5.16 18.32
CA ALA A 313 19.00 -4.25 17.45
C ALA A 313 20.03 -3.37 18.20
N PHE A 314 20.82 -3.97 19.09
CA PHE A 314 21.91 -3.31 19.82
C PHE A 314 23.08 -4.23 20.15
N TYR A 315 24.23 -3.64 20.46
CA TYR A 315 25.40 -4.31 20.99
C TYR A 315 25.29 -4.47 22.51
N SER A 316 25.63 -5.65 23.02
CA SER A 316 25.58 -5.97 24.45
C SER A 316 26.72 -6.87 24.88
N CYS A 317 27.07 -6.85 26.17
CA CYS A 317 27.94 -7.83 26.79
C CYS A 317 27.14 -9.11 27.10
N VAL A 318 27.35 -10.18 26.33
CA VAL A 318 26.60 -11.44 26.47
C VAL A 318 27.45 -12.60 27.00
N PRO A 319 26.83 -13.66 27.58
CA PRO A 319 27.56 -14.82 28.11
C PRO A 319 28.36 -15.60 27.04
N PRO A 320 29.38 -16.39 27.43
CA PRO A 320 30.30 -17.10 26.50
C PRO A 320 29.60 -18.09 25.57
N THR A 321 28.48 -18.65 26.02
CA THR A 321 27.65 -19.57 25.23
C THR A 321 27.03 -18.92 24.01
N GLN A 322 26.90 -17.58 24.03
CA GLN A 322 26.45 -16.77 22.89
C GLN A 322 27.62 -16.19 22.09
N CYS A 323 28.87 -16.46 22.49
CA CYS A 323 30.07 -15.98 21.80
C CYS A 323 30.60 -16.99 20.76
N GLY A 324 29.84 -18.05 20.46
CA GLY A 324 30.26 -19.15 19.57
C GLY A 324 29.67 -19.08 18.16
N ALA A 325 30.34 -19.77 17.22
CA ALA A 325 30.18 -19.79 15.75
C ALA A 325 28.76 -20.11 15.18
N SER A 326 27.73 -20.23 16.01
CA SER A 326 26.33 -20.31 15.60
C SER A 326 25.63 -18.96 15.77
N CYS A 327 26.23 -17.91 15.23
CA CYS A 327 25.55 -16.63 15.13
C CYS A 327 24.69 -16.59 13.86
N LYS A 328 23.62 -15.82 13.93
CA LYS A 328 22.81 -15.47 12.77
C LYS A 328 23.34 -14.11 12.28
N ASP A 329 23.79 -14.05 11.03
CA ASP A 329 24.17 -12.80 10.38
C ASP A 329 23.07 -11.75 10.59
N ALA A 330 23.44 -10.60 11.14
CA ALA A 330 22.53 -9.50 11.42
C ALA A 330 22.17 -8.72 10.13
N CYS A 331 23.04 -8.81 9.13
CA CYS A 331 22.87 -8.20 7.82
C CYS A 331 23.55 -9.07 6.75
N LYS A 332 23.20 -8.87 5.48
CA LYS A 332 23.87 -9.52 4.34
C LYS A 332 25.03 -8.66 3.88
N GLN A 333 26.08 -9.31 3.36
CA GLN A 333 27.26 -8.58 2.86
C GLN A 333 26.88 -7.62 1.74
N GLY A 334 27.27 -6.35 1.90
CA GLY A 334 26.89 -5.27 0.99
C GLY A 334 25.66 -4.48 1.44
N ASP A 335 24.89 -4.97 2.42
CA ASP A 335 23.83 -4.19 3.06
C ASP A 335 24.44 -2.92 3.67
N LYS A 336 23.68 -1.85 3.61
CA LYS A 336 24.05 -0.55 4.15
C LYS A 336 22.82 0.19 4.65
N GLY A 337 23.01 1.09 5.58
CA GLY A 337 21.94 1.90 6.12
C GLY A 337 22.46 3.03 6.99
N CYS A 338 21.57 3.56 7.83
CA CYS A 338 21.88 4.65 8.75
C CYS A 338 21.64 4.22 10.20
N SER A 339 22.35 4.85 11.13
CA SER A 339 21.99 4.85 12.55
C SER A 339 20.62 5.50 12.75
N ALA A 340 20.01 5.22 13.90
CA ALA A 340 18.74 5.82 14.29
C ALA A 340 18.65 7.33 14.15
N ASN A 341 19.71 8.01 14.59
CA ASN A 341 19.78 9.47 14.67
C ASN A 341 20.34 10.06 13.37
N LEU A 342 20.56 9.22 12.35
CA LEU A 342 21.14 9.58 11.06
C LEU A 342 22.51 10.24 11.16
N ASP A 343 23.21 10.10 12.29
CA ASP A 343 24.54 10.66 12.53
C ASP A 343 25.67 9.73 12.11
N ALA A 344 25.34 8.49 11.72
CA ALA A 344 26.28 7.50 11.21
C ALA A 344 25.65 6.70 10.07
N LYS A 345 26.49 6.31 9.10
CA LYS A 345 26.15 5.27 8.13
C LYS A 345 26.68 3.92 8.62
N TRP A 346 26.07 2.82 8.22
CA TRP A 346 26.65 1.49 8.43
C TRP A 346 26.75 0.72 7.13
N VAL A 347 27.73 -0.17 7.06
CA VAL A 347 27.86 -1.20 6.03
C VAL A 347 28.00 -2.55 6.72
N CYS A 348 27.44 -3.59 6.12
CA CYS A 348 27.57 -4.93 6.67
C CYS A 348 29.01 -5.42 6.49
N GLY A 349 29.71 -5.59 7.61
CA GLY A 349 31.11 -5.99 7.64
C GLY A 349 31.34 -7.42 7.15
N SER A 350 32.60 -7.77 6.90
CA SER A 350 33.02 -9.11 6.46
C SER A 350 33.12 -10.16 7.59
N GLY A 351 32.59 -9.85 8.78
CA GLY A 351 32.73 -10.63 10.01
C GLY A 351 34.03 -10.33 10.77
N ASP A 352 33.95 -10.32 12.10
CA ASP A 352 35.08 -10.15 13.01
C ASP A 352 35.45 -11.49 13.69
N ALA A 353 35.92 -11.48 14.95
CA ALA A 353 36.51 -12.62 15.63
C ALA A 353 35.58 -13.85 15.77
N ASP A 354 34.26 -13.69 15.62
CA ASP A 354 33.27 -14.77 15.70
C ASP A 354 32.68 -15.20 14.33
N ALA A 355 33.18 -14.61 13.23
CA ALA A 355 32.81 -14.86 11.84
C ALA A 355 31.39 -14.40 11.41
N CYS A 356 30.72 -13.58 12.21
CA CYS A 356 29.33 -13.13 12.00
C CYS A 356 29.25 -11.80 11.27
N LYS A 357 28.34 -11.64 10.30
CA LYS A 357 28.18 -10.36 9.60
C LYS A 357 27.33 -9.39 10.42
N GLU A 358 27.95 -8.29 10.84
CA GLU A 358 27.34 -7.25 11.66
C GLU A 358 27.41 -5.85 11.00
N PRO A 359 26.46 -4.94 11.31
CA PRO A 359 26.51 -3.55 10.88
C PRO A 359 27.72 -2.81 11.48
N GLN A 360 28.60 -2.32 10.62
CA GLN A 360 29.76 -1.52 11.02
C GLN A 360 29.45 -0.04 10.83
N PHE A 361 29.19 0.65 11.94
CA PHE A 361 28.82 2.07 11.94
C PHE A 361 30.05 2.97 11.75
N THR A 362 29.90 4.00 10.92
CA THR A 362 30.88 5.05 10.69
C THR A 362 30.15 6.39 10.78
N ALA A 363 30.61 7.23 11.71
CA ALA A 363 30.10 8.58 11.89
C ALA A 363 30.10 9.38 10.59
N CYS A 364 29.05 10.16 10.37
CA CYS A 364 28.97 11.07 9.24
C CYS A 364 29.86 12.30 9.47
N PRO A 365 30.77 12.63 8.52
CA PRO A 365 31.76 13.69 8.74
C PRO A 365 31.12 15.08 8.74
N GLY A 366 31.60 15.98 9.60
CA GLY A 366 31.26 17.40 9.56
C GLY A 366 29.80 17.73 9.84
N GLY A 367 29.10 16.92 10.64
CA GLY A 367 27.68 17.13 10.96
C GLY A 367 26.74 16.84 9.78
N SER A 368 27.21 16.11 8.76
CA SER A 368 26.34 15.52 7.72
C SER A 368 25.39 14.49 8.33
N ILE A 369 24.26 14.26 7.66
CA ILE A 369 23.26 13.26 8.04
C ILE A 369 23.28 12.10 7.04
N CYS A 370 23.14 10.88 7.54
CA CYS A 370 22.98 9.69 6.73
C CYS A 370 21.59 9.67 6.10
N ASN A 371 21.53 9.52 4.79
CA ASN A 371 20.28 9.39 4.06
C ASN A 371 19.75 7.96 4.18
N PRO A 372 18.59 7.72 4.84
CA PRO A 372 18.09 6.38 5.09
C PRO A 372 17.72 5.60 3.83
N LYS A 373 17.43 6.27 2.69
CA LYS A 373 17.17 5.59 1.41
C LYS A 373 18.44 5.09 0.74
N THR A 374 19.57 5.81 0.90
CA THR A 374 20.80 5.49 0.17
C THR A 374 21.90 4.86 1.05
N GLY A 375 21.80 4.99 2.38
CA GLY A 375 22.83 4.60 3.33
C GLY A 375 24.10 5.45 3.23
N VAL A 376 24.00 6.68 2.72
CA VAL A 376 25.14 7.58 2.46
C VAL A 376 25.02 8.86 3.29
N CYS A 377 26.12 9.25 3.93
CA CYS A 377 26.22 10.56 4.58
C CYS A 377 26.20 11.68 3.53
N GLN A 378 25.22 12.56 3.65
CA GLN A 378 25.05 13.74 2.81
C GLN A 378 25.02 14.98 3.72
N ALA A 379 25.55 16.11 3.23
CA ALA A 379 25.48 17.36 3.98
C ALA A 379 24.02 17.63 4.38
N VAL A 380 23.80 18.11 5.62
CA VAL A 380 22.47 18.54 6.07
C VAL A 380 22.00 19.59 5.09
N CYS A 381 20.97 19.24 4.32
CA CYS A 381 20.30 20.22 3.50
C CYS A 381 19.46 21.07 4.44
N VAL A 382 19.81 22.35 4.57
CA VAL A 382 19.07 23.30 5.39
C VAL A 382 17.93 23.83 4.53
N PRO A 383 16.65 23.53 4.84
CA PRO A 383 15.51 24.02 4.09
C PRO A 383 15.57 25.55 4.01
N GLN A 384 15.61 26.09 2.80
CA GLN A 384 15.71 27.53 2.58
C GLN A 384 14.33 28.19 2.59
N CYS A 385 13.57 27.97 3.66
CA CYS A 385 12.23 28.55 3.82
C CYS A 385 12.23 29.96 4.39
N ALA A 386 13.41 30.48 4.76
CA ALA A 386 13.51 31.88 5.14
C ALA A 386 13.07 32.74 3.95
N GLU A 387 12.00 33.51 4.16
CA GLU A 387 11.35 34.40 3.18
C GLU A 387 10.40 33.75 2.16
N LEU A 388 10.11 32.44 2.27
CA LEU A 388 9.12 31.76 1.41
C LEU A 388 7.83 31.43 2.20
N GLU A 389 6.67 31.79 1.64
CA GLU A 389 5.33 31.45 2.14
C GLU A 389 4.78 30.14 1.56
N CYS A 390 5.03 29.88 0.27
CA CYS A 390 4.81 28.59 -0.37
C CYS A 390 5.95 28.29 -1.37
N GLY A 391 6.28 27.02 -1.64
CA GLY A 391 7.23 26.63 -2.71
C GLY A 391 8.32 25.65 -2.28
N PRO A 392 9.19 25.17 -3.19
CA PRO A 392 10.22 24.17 -2.85
C PRO A 392 11.26 24.71 -1.88
N ASP A 393 11.67 23.89 -0.91
CA ASP A 393 12.59 24.28 0.16
C ASP A 393 14.09 24.14 -0.19
N GLY A 394 14.40 23.78 -1.44
CA GLY A 394 15.76 23.53 -1.91
C GLY A 394 16.35 22.17 -1.48
N CYS A 395 15.61 21.38 -0.69
CA CYS A 395 16.01 20.09 -0.14
C CYS A 395 15.10 18.93 -0.58
N GLY A 396 14.16 19.21 -1.48
CA GLY A 396 13.18 18.24 -1.97
C GLY A 396 11.86 18.25 -1.20
N GLY A 397 11.73 19.09 -0.18
CA GLY A 397 10.48 19.40 0.52
C GLY A 397 9.83 20.70 0.01
N GLN A 398 8.79 21.14 0.70
CA GLN A 398 8.10 22.40 0.42
C GLN A 398 8.04 23.28 1.67
N CYS A 399 8.28 24.57 1.50
CA CYS A 399 8.01 25.62 2.46
C CYS A 399 6.55 26.00 2.34
N GLY A 400 5.74 25.82 3.40
CA GLY A 400 4.35 26.28 3.49
C GLY A 400 3.38 25.77 2.42
N ALA A 401 2.12 26.18 2.52
CA ALA A 401 1.05 25.88 1.55
C ALA A 401 0.17 27.12 1.39
N CYS A 402 -0.19 27.45 0.16
CA CYS A 402 -1.04 28.62 -0.10
C CYS A 402 -2.52 28.27 0.21
N GLY A 403 -3.28 29.20 0.79
CA GLY A 403 -4.70 29.00 1.13
C GLY A 403 -5.60 28.81 -0.09
N GLU A 404 -6.84 28.38 0.14
CA GLU A 404 -7.82 28.03 -0.91
C GLU A 404 -7.96 29.16 -1.96
N GLY A 405 -7.71 28.84 -3.23
CA GLY A 405 -7.78 29.77 -4.35
C GLY A 405 -6.52 30.63 -4.62
N MET A 406 -5.38 30.37 -3.95
CA MET A 406 -4.10 31.03 -4.24
C MET A 406 -3.10 30.11 -4.95
N GLU A 407 -2.20 30.68 -5.74
CA GLU A 407 -1.11 29.98 -6.42
C GLU A 407 0.25 30.36 -5.82
N CYS A 408 1.16 29.39 -5.74
CA CYS A 408 2.54 29.63 -5.36
C CYS A 408 3.29 30.25 -6.54
N LYS A 409 3.63 31.54 -6.44
CA LYS A 409 4.49 32.22 -7.42
C LYS A 409 5.70 32.80 -6.73
N SER A 410 6.88 32.33 -7.15
CA SER A 410 8.18 32.82 -6.67
C SER A 410 8.32 32.86 -5.15
N GLY A 411 7.79 31.86 -4.44
CA GLY A 411 7.89 31.82 -3.00
C GLY A 411 6.74 32.47 -2.24
N LYS A 412 5.74 33.05 -2.91
CA LYS A 412 4.64 33.78 -2.27
C LYS A 412 3.27 33.21 -2.65
N CYS A 413 2.33 33.33 -1.73
CA CYS A 413 0.93 33.02 -2.00
C CYS A 413 0.32 34.19 -2.77
N GLU A 414 0.10 34.02 -4.06
CA GLU A 414 -0.51 35.05 -4.91
C GLU A 414 -1.88 34.58 -5.41
N ALA A 415 -2.90 35.45 -5.31
CA ALA A 415 -4.17 35.17 -5.96
C ALA A 415 -3.97 35.14 -7.50
N PRO A 416 -4.56 34.17 -8.23
CA PRO A 416 -4.51 34.16 -9.68
C PRO A 416 -5.15 35.45 -10.21
N VAL A 417 -4.38 36.23 -10.96
CA VAL A 417 -4.84 37.50 -11.52
C VAL A 417 -5.83 37.18 -12.64
N GLN A 418 -7.13 37.29 -12.37
CA GLN A 418 -8.16 37.11 -13.40
C GLN A 418 -8.03 38.21 -14.48
N GLY A 419 -8.07 37.81 -15.76
CA GLY A 419 -8.14 38.72 -16.90
C GLY A 419 -6.80 38.97 -17.62
N GLN A 420 -5.82 38.07 -17.48
CA GLN A 420 -4.54 38.13 -18.19
C GLN A 420 -4.64 37.69 -19.66
N PHE A 421 -3.54 37.83 -20.39
CA PHE A 421 -3.47 37.43 -21.81
C PHE A 421 -3.80 35.95 -22.00
N GLY A 422 -4.83 35.67 -22.81
CA GLY A 422 -5.27 34.30 -23.09
C GLY A 422 -6.35 33.76 -22.15
N ASP A 423 -6.76 34.50 -21.11
CA ASP A 423 -7.87 34.09 -20.26
C ASP A 423 -9.21 34.15 -21.02
N PRO A 424 -10.15 33.24 -20.76
CA PRO A 424 -11.49 33.32 -21.33
C PRO A 424 -12.23 34.56 -20.82
N CYS A 425 -12.98 35.23 -21.70
CA CYS A 425 -13.75 36.43 -21.35
C CYS A 425 -15.16 36.38 -21.92
N ALA A 426 -16.13 36.86 -21.14
CA ALA A 426 -17.50 37.09 -21.61
C ALA A 426 -17.63 38.48 -22.26
N GLY A 427 -16.91 39.46 -21.70
CA GLY A 427 -16.82 40.82 -22.21
C GLY A 427 -15.47 41.48 -21.89
N SER A 428 -15.25 42.66 -22.46
CA SER A 428 -13.98 43.38 -22.30
C SER A 428 -13.67 43.77 -20.87
N ASP A 429 -14.67 43.89 -19.99
CA ASP A 429 -14.43 44.23 -18.59
C ASP A 429 -13.74 43.14 -17.78
N ASP A 430 -13.84 41.89 -18.23
CA ASP A 430 -13.21 40.70 -17.63
C ASP A 430 -11.70 40.69 -17.87
N CYS A 431 -11.20 41.54 -18.78
CA CYS A 431 -9.80 41.59 -19.17
C CYS A 431 -9.10 42.76 -18.52
N ALA A 432 -7.90 42.52 -17.97
CA ALA A 432 -7.05 43.56 -17.39
C ALA A 432 -6.72 44.67 -18.41
N ASN A 433 -6.63 44.31 -19.70
CA ASN A 433 -6.38 45.23 -20.81
C ASN A 433 -7.65 45.77 -21.49
N LYS A 434 -8.83 45.48 -20.92
CA LYS A 434 -10.14 45.93 -21.43
C LYS A 434 -10.42 45.55 -22.88
N MET A 435 -9.90 44.41 -23.33
CA MET A 435 -10.06 43.93 -24.69
C MET A 435 -10.27 42.41 -24.71
N CYS A 436 -11.49 42.01 -25.06
CA CYS A 436 -11.90 40.62 -25.25
C CYS A 436 -12.07 40.34 -26.76
N ILE A 437 -11.19 39.54 -27.35
CA ILE A 437 -11.20 39.25 -28.80
C ILE A 437 -11.76 37.87 -29.08
N GLU A 438 -12.38 37.69 -30.24
CA GLU A 438 -12.81 36.39 -30.74
C GLU A 438 -11.67 35.77 -31.56
N ALA A 439 -11.04 34.73 -31.01
CA ALA A 439 -9.97 33.98 -31.66
C ALA A 439 -10.54 32.98 -32.69
N PRO A 440 -9.72 32.50 -33.65
CA PRO A 440 -10.11 31.43 -34.55
C PRO A 440 -10.66 30.22 -33.78
N GLY A 441 -11.85 29.74 -34.15
CA GLY A 441 -12.59 28.71 -33.41
C GLY A 441 -13.65 29.24 -32.43
N GLY A 442 -13.96 30.55 -32.46
CA GLY A 442 -15.10 31.15 -31.73
C GLY A 442 -14.86 31.34 -30.23
N LYS A 443 -13.63 31.10 -29.75
CA LYS A 443 -13.25 31.30 -28.34
C LYS A 443 -12.98 32.78 -28.09
N LYS A 444 -13.57 33.34 -27.04
CA LYS A 444 -13.32 34.71 -26.60
C LYS A 444 -12.20 34.75 -25.57
N LEU A 445 -11.16 35.52 -25.84
CA LEU A 445 -9.94 35.57 -25.02
C LEU A 445 -9.51 37.01 -24.73
N CYS A 446 -8.94 37.24 -23.55
CA CYS A 446 -8.36 38.51 -23.17
C CYS A 446 -7.06 38.81 -23.94
N SER A 447 -6.98 39.99 -24.53
CA SER A 447 -5.87 40.44 -25.39
C SER A 447 -5.58 41.94 -25.23
N LYS A 448 -4.72 42.51 -26.08
CA LYS A 448 -4.45 43.95 -26.23
C LYS A 448 -4.22 44.30 -27.70
N ALA A 449 -4.37 45.60 -28.01
CA ALA A 449 -3.92 46.14 -29.27
C ALA A 449 -2.39 46.10 -29.39
N CYS A 450 -1.89 45.79 -30.59
CA CYS A 450 -0.46 45.72 -30.89
C CYS A 450 -0.11 46.58 -32.12
N ALA A 451 1.14 47.04 -32.20
CA ALA A 451 1.63 47.95 -33.25
C ALA A 451 2.70 47.28 -34.13
N GLY A 452 2.49 46.01 -34.51
CA GLY A 452 3.42 45.19 -35.29
C GLY A 452 4.08 44.06 -34.49
N ALA A 453 5.09 43.43 -35.09
CA ALA A 453 5.68 42.15 -34.64
C ALA A 453 6.35 42.16 -33.25
N GLY A 454 6.61 43.33 -32.65
CA GLY A 454 7.25 43.46 -31.33
C GLY A 454 6.31 43.84 -30.19
N GLY A 455 4.99 43.85 -30.41
CA GLY A 455 4.01 44.36 -29.45
C GLY A 455 3.42 43.33 -28.48
N CYS A 456 3.60 42.03 -28.74
CA CYS A 456 2.92 40.95 -28.02
C CYS A 456 3.85 40.18 -27.08
N PRO A 457 3.34 39.63 -25.97
CA PRO A 457 4.10 38.73 -25.10
C PRO A 457 4.56 37.47 -25.86
N ASP A 458 5.57 36.79 -25.32
CA ASP A 458 6.02 35.49 -25.86
C ASP A 458 4.84 34.51 -25.94
N GLY A 459 4.73 33.82 -27.08
CA GLY A 459 3.61 32.93 -27.37
C GLY A 459 2.39 33.62 -28.01
N PHE A 460 2.46 34.91 -28.38
CA PHE A 460 1.41 35.65 -29.08
C PHE A 460 1.93 36.42 -30.30
N GLU A 461 1.17 36.40 -31.41
CA GLU A 461 1.42 37.12 -32.66
C GLU A 461 0.48 38.31 -32.80
N CYS A 462 0.97 39.39 -33.38
CA CYS A 462 0.15 40.55 -33.70
C CYS A 462 -0.56 40.34 -35.05
N VAL A 463 -1.86 40.06 -35.02
CA VAL A 463 -2.66 39.76 -36.22
C VAL A 463 -3.90 40.64 -36.32
N ASP A 464 -4.43 40.79 -37.53
CA ASP A 464 -5.68 41.51 -37.78
C ASP A 464 -6.88 40.72 -37.27
N VAL A 465 -7.61 41.28 -36.30
CA VAL A 465 -8.87 40.72 -35.77
C VAL A 465 -10.02 41.70 -35.95
N LEU A 466 -11.24 41.18 -36.06
CA LEU A 466 -12.46 41.99 -36.05
C LEU A 466 -12.90 42.22 -34.60
N TYR A 467 -12.86 43.47 -34.14
CA TYR A 467 -13.31 43.87 -32.82
C TYR A 467 -14.37 44.97 -32.97
N ASN A 468 -15.59 44.72 -32.46
CA ASN A 468 -16.75 45.61 -32.61
C ASN A 468 -16.99 46.07 -34.06
N GLY A 469 -16.79 45.18 -35.03
CA GLY A 469 -16.99 45.46 -36.46
C GLY A 469 -15.84 46.22 -37.16
N ASN A 470 -14.77 46.57 -36.44
CA ASN A 470 -13.59 47.22 -37.01
C ASN A 470 -12.39 46.27 -37.00
N LYS A 471 -11.53 46.36 -38.02
CA LYS A 471 -10.25 45.65 -38.03
C LYS A 471 -9.26 46.35 -37.09
N VAL A 472 -8.74 45.62 -36.11
CA VAL A 472 -7.70 46.07 -35.19
C VAL A 472 -6.58 45.03 -35.13
N LEU A 473 -5.35 45.48 -34.96
CA LEU A 473 -4.22 44.59 -34.69
C LEU A 473 -4.24 44.20 -33.21
N ALA A 474 -4.37 42.91 -32.91
CA ALA A 474 -4.39 42.39 -31.55
C ALA A 474 -3.46 41.17 -31.37
N CYS A 475 -3.06 40.91 -30.13
CA CYS A 475 -2.23 39.76 -29.79
C CYS A 475 -3.06 38.47 -29.76
N VAL A 476 -2.80 37.53 -30.64
CA VAL A 476 -3.44 36.20 -30.70
C VAL A 476 -2.37 35.14 -30.46
N PRO A 477 -2.61 34.06 -29.69
CA PRO A 477 -1.59 33.05 -29.43
C PRO A 477 -0.89 32.55 -30.72
N THR A 478 0.44 32.61 -30.79
CA THR A 478 1.22 32.04 -31.90
C THR A 478 1.09 30.53 -31.83
N GLY A 479 0.43 29.96 -32.83
CA GLY A 479 0.18 28.53 -32.90
C GLY A 479 -1.24 28.29 -33.35
N ILE A 480 -1.42 28.22 -34.67
CA ILE A 480 -2.58 27.56 -35.24
C ILE A 480 -2.64 26.19 -34.56
N CYS A 481 -3.65 25.97 -33.74
CA CYS A 481 -3.89 24.63 -33.25
C CYS A 481 -4.24 23.78 -34.47
N THR A 482 -3.35 22.87 -34.85
CA THR A 482 -3.58 21.94 -35.95
C THR A 482 -4.60 20.90 -35.47
N PRO A 483 -5.80 20.82 -36.08
CA PRO A 483 -6.81 19.85 -35.67
C PRO A 483 -6.25 18.43 -35.71
N GLN A 484 -6.19 17.78 -34.55
CA GLN A 484 -5.63 16.43 -34.40
C GLN A 484 -6.68 15.37 -34.72
N CYS A 485 -7.16 15.35 -35.97
CA CYS A 485 -8.16 14.39 -36.44
C CYS A 485 -7.57 13.13 -37.05
N GLN A 486 -6.25 13.03 -37.17
CA GLN A 486 -5.62 11.84 -37.72
C GLN A 486 -5.85 10.65 -36.78
N GLY A 487 -6.59 9.65 -37.27
CA GLY A 487 -6.98 8.46 -36.50
C GLY A 487 -8.28 8.59 -35.70
N LYS A 488 -8.99 9.72 -35.78
CA LYS A 488 -10.31 9.92 -35.15
C LYS A 488 -11.44 9.88 -36.20
N GLN A 489 -12.59 9.32 -35.83
CA GLN A 489 -13.84 9.27 -36.59
C GLN A 489 -14.91 10.25 -36.06
N CYS A 490 -14.89 10.52 -34.75
CA CYS A 490 -15.72 11.55 -34.12
C CYS A 490 -14.98 12.14 -32.89
N GLY A 491 -15.49 13.22 -32.29
CA GLY A 491 -14.94 13.82 -31.05
C GLY A 491 -14.03 15.04 -31.25
N GLY A 492 -13.54 15.63 -30.16
CA GLY A 492 -12.81 16.90 -30.18
C GLY A 492 -11.47 16.86 -30.93
N ASP A 493 -11.17 17.92 -31.68
CA ASP A 493 -9.96 18.05 -32.49
C ASP A 493 -8.73 18.58 -31.73
N GLY A 494 -8.85 18.82 -30.42
CA GLY A 494 -7.80 19.39 -29.57
C GLY A 494 -7.67 20.92 -29.65
N CYS A 495 -8.45 21.55 -30.54
CA CYS A 495 -8.41 22.98 -30.83
C CYS A 495 -9.72 23.69 -30.49
N GLY A 496 -10.78 22.92 -30.24
CA GLY A 496 -12.13 23.42 -29.94
C GLY A 496 -13.14 23.15 -31.06
N GLY A 497 -12.73 22.48 -32.14
CA GLY A 497 -13.60 21.89 -33.16
C GLY A 497 -13.81 20.39 -32.96
N GLN A 498 -14.44 19.72 -33.93
CA GLN A 498 -14.74 18.28 -33.90
C GLN A 498 -14.25 17.55 -35.17
N CYS A 499 -13.86 16.28 -35.03
CA CYS A 499 -13.28 15.41 -36.05
C CYS A 499 -14.31 14.50 -36.78
N GLY A 500 -15.61 14.81 -36.68
CA GLY A 500 -16.71 14.07 -37.30
C GLY A 500 -17.86 13.79 -36.32
N GLU A 501 -18.97 13.27 -36.84
CA GLU A 501 -20.15 12.83 -36.08
C GLU A 501 -20.38 11.33 -36.31
N CYS A 502 -20.75 10.60 -35.25
CA CYS A 502 -20.96 9.16 -35.36
C CYS A 502 -22.39 8.87 -35.89
N PRO A 503 -22.62 7.82 -36.71
CA PRO A 503 -23.94 7.46 -37.22
C PRO A 503 -24.93 7.05 -36.11
N ASP A 504 -26.24 7.08 -36.41
CA ASP A 504 -27.28 6.64 -35.49
C ASP A 504 -26.98 5.23 -34.92
N GLY A 505 -27.03 5.12 -33.58
CA GLY A 505 -26.71 3.88 -32.86
C GLY A 505 -25.24 3.73 -32.44
N PHE A 506 -24.40 4.76 -32.63
CA PHE A 506 -22.99 4.79 -32.23
C PHE A 506 -22.68 6.02 -31.38
N GLU A 507 -21.74 5.89 -30.44
CA GLU A 507 -21.22 6.98 -29.59
C GLU A 507 -19.72 7.18 -29.78
N CYS A 508 -19.26 8.42 -29.59
CA CYS A 508 -17.87 8.79 -29.70
C CYS A 508 -17.08 8.41 -28.44
N VAL A 509 -16.35 7.30 -28.49
CA VAL A 509 -15.50 6.85 -27.38
C VAL A 509 -14.04 6.86 -27.81
N ALA A 510 -13.23 7.69 -27.14
CA ALA A 510 -11.80 7.86 -27.42
C ALA A 510 -11.47 8.19 -28.91
N GLY A 511 -12.36 8.93 -29.57
CA GLY A 511 -12.18 9.35 -30.95
C GLY A 511 -12.68 8.37 -32.01
N LEU A 512 -13.31 7.25 -31.64
CA LEU A 512 -13.87 6.26 -32.58
C LEU A 512 -15.39 6.14 -32.39
N CYS A 513 -16.12 5.90 -33.49
CA CYS A 513 -17.54 5.57 -33.45
C CYS A 513 -17.67 4.15 -32.92
N LYS A 514 -18.16 3.97 -31.69
CA LYS A 514 -18.41 2.64 -31.12
C LYS A 514 -19.90 2.39 -30.95
N ALA A 515 -20.34 1.16 -31.19
CA ALA A 515 -21.75 0.81 -31.20
C ALA A 515 -22.33 0.85 -29.77
N LEU A 516 -23.55 1.39 -29.67
CA LEU A 516 -24.31 1.46 -28.42
C LEU A 516 -24.83 0.07 -27.99
N ASP A 517 -25.27 -0.01 -26.74
CA ASP A 517 -25.76 -1.25 -26.15
C ASP A 517 -26.92 -1.87 -26.94
N GLY A 518 -26.88 -3.20 -27.09
CA GLY A 518 -27.84 -3.99 -27.88
C GLY A 518 -27.49 -4.14 -29.37
N ALA A 519 -26.49 -3.42 -29.88
CA ALA A 519 -25.97 -3.63 -31.23
C ALA A 519 -25.29 -5.00 -31.36
N THR A 520 -25.31 -5.59 -32.57
CA THR A 520 -24.52 -6.80 -32.86
C THR A 520 -23.04 -6.46 -32.94
N CYS A 521 -22.21 -7.27 -32.30
CA CYS A 521 -20.75 -7.13 -32.34
C CYS A 521 -20.10 -8.45 -32.73
N GLN A 522 -18.87 -8.36 -33.25
CA GLN A 522 -18.00 -9.50 -33.53
C GLN A 522 -16.76 -9.49 -32.62
N THR A 523 -16.32 -8.30 -32.20
CA THR A 523 -15.16 -8.13 -31.32
C THR A 523 -15.41 -7.06 -30.25
N ALA A 524 -14.70 -7.15 -29.11
CA ALA A 524 -14.89 -6.24 -27.97
C ALA A 524 -14.60 -4.76 -28.29
N GLY A 525 -13.73 -4.49 -29.26
CA GLY A 525 -13.35 -3.13 -29.65
C GLY A 525 -14.46 -2.34 -30.36
N GLU A 526 -15.53 -3.00 -30.78
CA GLU A 526 -16.66 -2.41 -31.52
C GLU A 526 -17.70 -1.74 -30.62
N CYS A 527 -17.69 -2.01 -29.31
CA CYS A 527 -18.72 -1.59 -28.37
C CYS A 527 -18.30 -0.39 -27.53
N ALA A 528 -19.21 0.57 -27.32
CA ALA A 528 -18.95 1.79 -26.53
C ALA A 528 -18.60 1.46 -25.07
N GLY A 529 -19.31 0.51 -24.47
CA GLY A 529 -19.00 -0.05 -23.14
C GLY A 529 -17.86 -1.07 -23.10
N GLY A 530 -17.19 -1.32 -24.23
CA GLY A 530 -16.01 -2.19 -24.31
C GLY A 530 -16.26 -3.70 -24.21
N LEU A 531 -17.51 -4.15 -24.01
CA LEU A 531 -17.84 -5.57 -23.86
C LEU A 531 -18.74 -6.06 -25.00
N CYS A 532 -18.29 -7.13 -25.66
CA CYS A 532 -19.06 -7.87 -26.65
C CYS A 532 -19.42 -9.24 -26.05
N ILE A 533 -20.63 -9.36 -25.52
CA ILE A 533 -21.03 -10.49 -24.66
C ILE A 533 -21.93 -11.46 -25.43
N PRO A 534 -21.73 -12.78 -25.30
CA PRO A 534 -22.61 -13.77 -25.91
C PRO A 534 -23.93 -13.89 -25.15
N PHE A 535 -25.04 -13.66 -25.85
CA PHE A 535 -26.38 -13.99 -25.41
C PHE A 535 -26.96 -15.12 -26.27
N GLN A 536 -28.12 -15.68 -25.89
CA GLN A 536 -28.81 -16.69 -26.70
C GLN A 536 -29.16 -16.21 -28.11
N THR A 537 -29.23 -14.88 -28.31
CA THR A 537 -29.53 -14.22 -29.58
C THR A 537 -28.27 -13.82 -30.38
N GLY A 538 -27.08 -14.23 -29.93
CA GLY A 538 -25.79 -13.90 -30.54
C GLY A 538 -24.95 -12.93 -29.69
N LEU A 539 -23.81 -12.50 -30.25
CA LEU A 539 -22.91 -11.53 -29.62
C LEU A 539 -23.49 -10.12 -29.70
N LYS A 540 -23.56 -9.42 -28.55
CA LYS A 540 -24.13 -8.08 -28.43
C LYS A 540 -23.26 -7.15 -27.59
N CYS A 541 -23.26 -5.87 -27.94
CA CYS A 541 -22.65 -4.83 -27.12
C CYS A 541 -23.45 -4.65 -25.83
N SER A 542 -22.73 -4.58 -24.71
CA SER A 542 -23.28 -4.37 -23.37
C SER A 542 -22.36 -3.44 -22.60
N GLY A 543 -22.93 -2.42 -21.97
CA GLY A 543 -22.23 -1.47 -21.16
C GLY A 543 -22.51 -1.66 -19.67
N PRO A 544 -21.68 -1.06 -18.81
CA PRO A 544 -21.96 -0.97 -17.40
C PRO A 544 -23.24 -0.14 -17.18
N CYS A 545 -23.99 -0.51 -16.15
CA CYS A 545 -25.18 0.18 -15.71
C CYS A 545 -25.25 0.16 -14.17
N VAL A 546 -25.97 1.11 -13.60
CA VAL A 546 -26.39 1.13 -12.20
C VAL A 546 -27.91 1.05 -12.06
N SER A 547 -28.65 1.25 -13.15
CA SER A 547 -30.11 1.16 -13.18
C SER A 547 -30.64 0.76 -14.56
N ASP A 548 -31.88 0.25 -14.62
CA ASP A 548 -32.54 -0.15 -15.87
C ASP A 548 -32.67 0.99 -16.88
N SER A 549 -32.68 2.25 -16.44
CA SER A 549 -32.79 3.42 -17.34
C SER A 549 -31.55 3.70 -18.16
N GLU A 550 -30.42 3.08 -17.83
CA GLU A 550 -29.16 3.18 -18.59
C GLU A 550 -29.07 2.12 -19.68
N CYS A 551 -30.03 1.18 -19.71
CA CYS A 551 -30.08 0.10 -20.67
C CYS A 551 -31.11 0.36 -21.77
N PRO A 552 -30.94 -0.25 -22.96
CA PRO A 552 -31.98 -0.25 -24.00
C PRO A 552 -33.31 -0.76 -23.45
N ASP A 553 -34.46 -0.27 -23.95
CA ASP A 553 -35.79 -0.55 -23.40
C ASP A 553 -36.13 -2.05 -23.21
N THR A 554 -35.55 -2.91 -24.06
CA THR A 554 -35.74 -4.37 -24.04
C THR A 554 -34.77 -5.11 -23.11
N TRP A 555 -33.87 -4.38 -22.47
CA TRP A 555 -32.80 -4.85 -21.59
C TRP A 555 -33.08 -4.35 -20.16
N SER A 556 -32.47 -5.00 -19.18
CA SER A 556 -32.49 -4.63 -17.77
C SER A 556 -31.06 -4.63 -17.26
N CYS A 557 -30.80 -3.75 -16.31
CA CYS A 557 -29.54 -3.70 -15.61
C CYS A 557 -29.44 -4.90 -14.67
N ALA A 558 -28.72 -5.92 -15.13
CA ALA A 558 -28.57 -7.15 -14.39
C ALA A 558 -27.37 -7.00 -13.46
N PRO A 559 -27.54 -7.18 -12.14
CA PRO A 559 -26.42 -7.17 -11.21
C PRO A 559 -25.44 -8.26 -11.62
N TRP A 560 -24.23 -7.85 -11.99
CA TRP A 560 -23.17 -8.81 -12.21
C TRP A 560 -22.78 -9.32 -10.82
N ILE A 561 -22.61 -10.64 -10.66
CA ILE A 561 -22.71 -11.26 -9.34
C ILE A 561 -21.65 -10.71 -8.37
N SER A 562 -20.58 -10.01 -8.80
CA SER A 562 -19.55 -9.38 -7.94
C SER A 562 -19.86 -7.97 -7.46
N ALA A 563 -19.68 -7.74 -6.15
CA ALA A 563 -19.79 -6.43 -5.51
C ALA A 563 -18.70 -5.42 -5.92
N SER A 564 -17.74 -5.86 -6.75
CA SER A 564 -16.58 -5.10 -7.21
C SER A 564 -16.56 -4.82 -8.72
N MET A 565 -17.64 -5.13 -9.45
CA MET A 565 -17.80 -4.72 -10.86
C MET A 565 -19.18 -4.11 -11.09
N PRO A 566 -19.29 -3.10 -11.98
CA PRO A 566 -20.57 -2.49 -12.30
C PRO A 566 -21.52 -3.52 -12.91
N SER A 567 -22.81 -3.40 -12.61
CA SER A 567 -23.87 -4.18 -13.28
C SER A 567 -23.79 -3.94 -14.79
N ILE A 568 -24.34 -4.83 -15.61
CA ILE A 568 -24.31 -4.67 -17.06
C ILE A 568 -25.70 -4.78 -17.66
N CYS A 569 -25.92 -4.13 -18.80
CA CYS A 569 -27.16 -4.26 -19.52
C CYS A 569 -27.27 -5.68 -20.11
N ALA A 570 -28.38 -6.37 -19.85
CA ALA A 570 -28.68 -7.68 -20.43
C ALA A 570 -30.14 -7.76 -20.91
N PRO A 571 -30.47 -8.56 -21.94
CA PRO A 571 -31.86 -8.75 -22.36
C PRO A 571 -32.71 -9.29 -21.20
N LYS A 572 -33.90 -8.71 -21.00
CA LYS A 572 -34.83 -9.11 -19.94
C LYS A 572 -35.15 -10.61 -20.05
N GLY A 573 -34.87 -11.38 -18.99
CA GLY A 573 -35.19 -12.81 -18.90
C GLY A 573 -34.08 -13.81 -19.28
N THR A 574 -32.87 -13.36 -19.60
CA THR A 574 -31.73 -14.24 -19.90
C THR A 574 -30.88 -14.52 -18.66
N MET A 575 -30.86 -15.75 -18.16
CA MET A 575 -29.84 -16.17 -17.19
C MET A 575 -28.54 -16.54 -17.94
N VAL A 576 -27.43 -15.92 -17.58
CA VAL A 576 -26.11 -16.28 -18.09
C VAL A 576 -25.69 -17.59 -17.43
N ALA A 577 -25.55 -18.68 -18.20
CA ALA A 577 -25.04 -19.93 -17.67
C ALA A 577 -23.53 -19.78 -17.39
N HIS A 578 -23.14 -19.75 -16.12
CA HIS A 578 -21.75 -19.60 -15.72
C HIS A 578 -20.95 -20.89 -15.90
N LYS A 579 -19.73 -20.76 -16.43
CA LYS A 579 -18.75 -21.85 -16.54
C LYS A 579 -18.03 -22.11 -15.21
N LEU A 580 -17.70 -23.37 -14.94
CA LEU A 580 -16.78 -23.79 -13.87
C LEU A 580 -15.32 -23.48 -14.25
N CYS A 581 -14.40 -23.48 -13.27
CA CYS A 581 -12.99 -23.14 -13.52
C CYS A 581 -12.37 -23.98 -14.64
N LYS A 582 -12.60 -25.31 -14.64
CA LYS A 582 -12.15 -26.20 -15.72
C LYS A 582 -12.65 -25.80 -17.12
N GLU A 583 -13.85 -25.24 -17.22
CA GLU A 583 -14.48 -24.84 -18.48
C GLU A 583 -13.98 -23.46 -18.93
N VAL A 584 -13.59 -22.60 -17.99
CA VAL A 584 -12.85 -21.36 -18.23
C VAL A 584 -11.45 -21.70 -18.74
N ALA A 585 -10.70 -22.56 -18.04
CA ALA A 585 -9.37 -22.99 -18.44
C ALA A 585 -9.36 -23.66 -19.82
N SER A 586 -10.34 -24.53 -20.11
CA SER A 586 -10.51 -25.15 -21.42
C SER A 586 -10.82 -24.13 -22.52
N CYS A 587 -11.59 -23.07 -22.20
CA CYS A 587 -11.89 -21.99 -23.13
C CYS A 587 -10.63 -21.18 -23.45
N VAL A 588 -9.87 -20.78 -22.41
CA VAL A 588 -8.62 -20.03 -22.59
C VAL A 588 -7.57 -20.85 -23.35
N GLY A 589 -7.46 -22.15 -23.08
CA GLY A 589 -6.57 -23.04 -23.83
C GLY A 589 -6.90 -23.16 -25.33
N GLY A 590 -8.15 -22.85 -25.71
CA GLY A 590 -8.57 -22.77 -27.12
C GLY A 590 -8.31 -21.43 -27.79
N CYS A 591 -7.84 -20.41 -27.06
CA CYS A 591 -7.59 -19.09 -27.61
C CYS A 591 -6.28 -19.04 -28.43
N PRO A 592 -6.26 -18.31 -29.56
CA PRO A 592 -5.03 -18.06 -30.31
C PRO A 592 -3.98 -17.34 -29.43
N PRO A 593 -2.67 -17.65 -29.55
CA PRO A 593 -1.58 -17.15 -28.68
C PRO A 593 -1.37 -15.62 -28.61
N ALA A 594 -2.14 -14.82 -29.35
CA ALA A 594 -2.02 -13.36 -29.42
C ALA A 594 -3.38 -12.65 -29.34
N ASN A 595 -4.42 -13.31 -28.81
CA ASN A 595 -5.76 -12.74 -28.70
C ASN A 595 -6.17 -12.54 -27.23
N PRO A 596 -5.71 -11.45 -26.57
CA PRO A 596 -6.05 -11.15 -25.18
C PRO A 596 -7.56 -10.93 -24.98
N ALA A 597 -8.28 -10.50 -26.02
CA ALA A 597 -9.73 -10.38 -25.97
C ALA A 597 -10.43 -11.76 -25.88
N CYS A 598 -9.89 -12.79 -26.54
CA CYS A 598 -10.38 -14.16 -26.40
C CYS A 598 -10.19 -14.67 -24.97
N VAL A 599 -9.00 -14.47 -24.40
CA VAL A 599 -8.66 -14.90 -23.03
C VAL A 599 -9.57 -14.20 -22.03
N ALA A 600 -9.74 -12.88 -22.15
CA ALA A 600 -10.64 -12.09 -21.33
C ALA A 600 -12.09 -12.60 -21.45
N ASN A 601 -12.60 -12.80 -22.67
CA ASN A 601 -13.94 -13.32 -22.88
C ASN A 601 -14.14 -14.70 -22.24
N CYS A 602 -13.17 -15.61 -22.39
CA CYS A 602 -13.22 -16.93 -21.77
C CYS A 602 -13.19 -16.87 -20.24
N PHE A 603 -12.38 -15.98 -19.67
CA PHE A 603 -12.32 -15.70 -18.24
C PHE A 603 -13.67 -15.21 -17.71
N PHE A 604 -14.28 -14.24 -18.40
CA PHE A 604 -15.55 -13.64 -18.00
C PHE A 604 -16.77 -14.56 -18.16
N LEU A 605 -16.64 -15.70 -18.85
CA LEU A 605 -17.68 -16.75 -18.87
C LEU A 605 -17.77 -17.52 -17.53
N GLY A 606 -16.75 -17.45 -16.68
CA GLY A 606 -16.72 -18.15 -15.38
C GLY A 606 -17.70 -17.60 -14.35
N SER A 607 -18.10 -18.42 -13.38
CA SER A 607 -18.66 -17.92 -12.12
C SER A 607 -17.60 -17.14 -11.34
N LYS A 608 -18.00 -16.36 -10.32
CA LYS A 608 -17.05 -15.70 -9.41
C LYS A 608 -15.95 -16.63 -8.90
N GLN A 609 -16.37 -17.79 -8.39
CA GLN A 609 -15.45 -18.77 -7.84
C GLN A 609 -14.53 -19.29 -8.94
N ALA A 610 -15.08 -19.61 -10.12
CA ALA A 610 -14.30 -20.07 -11.26
C ALA A 610 -13.27 -19.03 -11.75
N GLN A 611 -13.61 -17.73 -11.72
CA GLN A 611 -12.71 -16.65 -12.06
C GLN A 611 -11.59 -16.50 -11.02
N ALA A 612 -11.91 -16.54 -9.73
CA ALA A 612 -10.93 -16.51 -8.65
C ALA A 612 -9.97 -17.71 -8.71
N ASP A 613 -10.53 -18.92 -8.87
CA ASP A 613 -9.76 -20.16 -8.99
C ASP A 613 -8.84 -20.14 -10.21
N TYR A 614 -9.34 -19.65 -11.36
CA TYR A 614 -8.54 -19.55 -12.58
C TYR A 614 -7.47 -18.47 -12.49
N ALA A 615 -7.78 -17.32 -11.89
CA ALA A 615 -6.82 -16.24 -11.68
C ALA A 615 -5.67 -16.69 -10.76
N GLY A 616 -5.97 -17.45 -9.70
CA GLY A 616 -4.94 -18.06 -8.84
C GLY A 616 -4.02 -18.99 -9.64
N LEU A 617 -4.60 -19.87 -10.47
CA LEU A 617 -3.85 -20.76 -11.34
C LEU A 617 -2.99 -20.00 -12.36
N TRP A 618 -3.54 -18.95 -12.97
CA TRP A 618 -2.83 -18.09 -13.92
C TRP A 618 -1.64 -17.39 -13.27
N VAL A 619 -1.85 -16.68 -12.16
CA VAL A 619 -0.81 -15.94 -11.42
C VAL A 619 0.33 -16.85 -10.97
N CYS A 620 0.01 -18.07 -10.53
CA CYS A 620 1.07 -19.02 -10.17
C CYS A 620 1.87 -19.47 -11.41
N SER A 621 1.20 -19.71 -12.54
CA SER A 621 1.85 -20.25 -13.74
C SER A 621 2.66 -19.23 -14.55
N GLU A 622 2.23 -17.97 -14.62
CA GLU A 622 2.76 -16.94 -15.54
C GLU A 622 4.23 -16.57 -15.29
N PRO A 623 4.71 -16.32 -14.05
CA PRO A 623 6.11 -15.98 -13.80
C PRO A 623 7.00 -17.24 -13.70
N ALA A 624 6.45 -18.33 -13.17
CA ALA A 624 7.26 -19.47 -12.71
C ALA A 624 7.38 -20.61 -13.71
N CYS A 625 6.38 -20.80 -14.58
CA CYS A 625 6.30 -21.92 -15.50
C CYS A 625 6.42 -21.50 -16.97
N PHE A 626 5.78 -20.40 -17.39
CA PHE A 626 5.96 -19.90 -18.76
C PHE A 626 7.39 -19.44 -19.04
N ALA A 627 8.07 -18.82 -18.05
CA ALA A 627 9.48 -18.44 -18.18
C ALA A 627 10.44 -19.65 -18.31
N ALA A 628 10.07 -20.79 -17.70
CA ALA A 628 10.91 -21.99 -17.70
C ALA A 628 10.65 -22.90 -18.92
N CYS A 629 9.39 -22.99 -19.35
CA CYS A 629 8.92 -23.97 -20.34
C CYS A 629 8.53 -23.37 -21.70
N GLY A 630 8.38 -22.05 -21.82
CA GLY A 630 7.92 -21.42 -23.05
C GLY A 630 6.54 -21.95 -23.48
N THR A 631 6.46 -22.49 -24.72
CA THR A 631 5.23 -23.05 -25.30
C THR A 631 5.19 -24.59 -25.26
N ASP A 632 6.12 -25.25 -24.56
CA ASP A 632 6.11 -26.71 -24.41
C ASP A 632 5.00 -27.11 -23.42
N SER A 633 3.94 -27.73 -23.94
CA SER A 633 2.76 -28.10 -23.16
C SER A 633 3.04 -29.14 -22.08
N ASP A 634 3.98 -30.05 -22.31
CA ASP A 634 4.30 -31.13 -21.39
C ASP A 634 5.16 -30.59 -20.24
N CYS A 635 6.13 -29.74 -20.55
CA CYS A 635 6.91 -29.00 -19.54
C CYS A 635 6.00 -28.07 -18.72
N LEU A 636 5.09 -27.33 -19.37
CA LEU A 636 4.20 -26.39 -18.70
C LEU A 636 3.27 -27.11 -17.72
N LEU A 637 2.64 -28.22 -18.15
CA LEU A 637 1.79 -29.02 -17.29
C LEU A 637 2.57 -29.59 -16.10
N GLN A 638 3.77 -30.13 -16.35
CA GLN A 638 4.62 -30.65 -15.28
C GLN A 638 5.00 -29.55 -14.27
N CYS A 639 5.39 -28.36 -14.74
CA CYS A 639 5.72 -27.24 -13.86
C CYS A 639 4.50 -26.76 -13.05
N ILE A 640 3.32 -26.69 -13.66
CA ILE A 640 2.07 -26.34 -12.97
C ILE A 640 1.76 -27.37 -11.88
N LEU A 641 1.91 -28.67 -12.17
CA LEU A 641 1.69 -29.73 -11.20
C LEU A 641 2.74 -29.75 -10.07
N ASP A 642 3.96 -29.27 -10.32
CA ASP A 642 5.03 -29.21 -9.32
C ASP A 642 4.96 -27.95 -8.44
N LYS A 643 4.67 -26.78 -9.04
CA LYS A 643 4.74 -25.47 -8.36
C LYS A 643 3.38 -24.87 -8.01
N CYS A 644 2.33 -25.23 -8.74
CA CYS A 644 1.00 -24.61 -8.68
C CYS A 644 -0.11 -25.65 -8.41
N PHE A 645 0.24 -26.73 -7.71
CA PHE A 645 -0.64 -27.87 -7.52
C PHE A 645 -1.94 -27.50 -6.80
N GLN A 646 -1.90 -26.59 -5.83
CA GLN A 646 -3.07 -26.21 -5.05
C GLN A 646 -4.09 -25.45 -5.91
N GLU A 647 -3.61 -24.49 -6.68
CA GLU A 647 -4.42 -23.69 -7.61
C GLU A 647 -4.98 -24.58 -8.72
N TYR A 648 -4.17 -25.51 -9.24
CA TYR A 648 -4.60 -26.50 -10.22
C TYR A 648 -5.68 -27.43 -9.64
N ALA A 649 -5.50 -27.93 -8.42
CA ALA A 649 -6.46 -28.80 -7.76
C ALA A 649 -7.80 -28.12 -7.48
N THR A 650 -7.78 -26.83 -7.11
CA THR A 650 -8.98 -26.02 -6.92
C THR A 650 -9.74 -25.83 -8.24
N CYS A 651 -9.03 -25.60 -9.34
CA CYS A 651 -9.64 -25.45 -10.66
C CYS A 651 -10.19 -26.77 -11.24
N TYR A 652 -9.59 -27.90 -10.86
CA TYR A 652 -9.95 -29.25 -11.28
C TYR A 652 -10.28 -30.17 -10.07
N PRO A 653 -11.42 -29.91 -9.37
CA PRO A 653 -11.83 -30.71 -8.22
C PRO A 653 -12.43 -32.04 -8.72
N GLY A 654 -11.58 -33.04 -8.91
CA GLY A 654 -12.05 -34.39 -9.23
C GLY A 654 -12.76 -35.04 -8.03
N THR A 655 -13.42 -36.17 -8.25
CA THR A 655 -14.25 -36.87 -7.25
C THR A 655 -13.81 -38.31 -7.01
N THR A 656 -12.90 -38.85 -7.82
CA THR A 656 -12.47 -40.24 -7.75
C THR A 656 -11.25 -40.42 -6.84
N THR A 657 -11.23 -41.51 -6.09
CA THR A 657 -10.10 -41.89 -5.23
C THR A 657 -8.87 -42.29 -6.06
N CYS A 658 -7.69 -42.32 -5.43
CA CYS A 658 -6.44 -42.75 -6.08
C CYS A 658 -6.58 -44.10 -6.79
N LYS A 659 -7.20 -45.08 -6.12
CA LYS A 659 -7.45 -46.40 -6.71
C LYS A 659 -8.37 -46.33 -7.93
N GLN A 660 -9.49 -45.61 -7.84
CA GLN A 660 -10.46 -45.50 -8.94
C GLN A 660 -9.86 -44.79 -10.16
N ALA A 661 -9.05 -43.76 -9.93
CA ALA A 661 -8.35 -43.04 -10.98
C ALA A 661 -7.27 -43.93 -11.64
N LEU A 662 -6.52 -44.72 -10.87
CA LEU A 662 -5.57 -45.70 -11.42
C LEU A 662 -6.26 -46.84 -12.18
N ASP A 663 -7.37 -47.38 -11.66
CA ASP A 663 -8.18 -48.39 -12.35
C ASP A 663 -8.73 -47.82 -13.69
N CYS A 664 -9.16 -46.55 -13.70
CA CYS A 664 -9.60 -45.83 -14.90
C CYS A 664 -8.45 -45.69 -15.91
N MET A 665 -7.27 -45.24 -15.48
CA MET A 665 -6.09 -45.09 -16.34
C MET A 665 -5.61 -46.42 -16.89
N ALA A 666 -5.64 -47.50 -16.11
CA ALA A 666 -5.29 -48.85 -16.56
C ALA A 666 -6.25 -49.35 -17.66
N GLY A 667 -7.53 -48.96 -17.59
CA GLY A 667 -8.52 -49.25 -18.63
C GLY A 667 -8.31 -48.50 -19.95
N CYS A 668 -7.48 -47.44 -19.97
CA CYS A 668 -7.36 -46.53 -21.12
C CYS A 668 -6.54 -47.07 -22.30
N SER A 669 -5.94 -48.26 -22.20
CA SER A 669 -5.26 -48.95 -23.32
C SER A 669 -4.38 -48.02 -24.18
N SER A 670 -3.48 -47.24 -23.54
CA SER A 670 -2.58 -46.24 -24.15
C SER A 670 -3.19 -44.95 -24.70
N SER A 671 -4.49 -44.70 -24.58
CA SER A 671 -5.12 -43.46 -25.04
C SER A 671 -4.79 -42.26 -24.14
N PRO A 672 -4.03 -41.25 -24.60
CA PRO A 672 -3.61 -40.11 -23.78
C PRO A 672 -4.78 -39.23 -23.34
N THR A 673 -5.81 -39.12 -24.18
CA THR A 673 -7.02 -38.35 -23.88
C THR A 673 -7.90 -39.05 -22.83
N CYS A 674 -7.90 -40.38 -22.82
CA CYS A 674 -8.59 -41.16 -21.80
C CYS A 674 -7.88 -41.03 -20.45
N SER A 675 -6.55 -41.19 -20.42
CA SER A 675 -5.78 -41.05 -19.17
C SER A 675 -5.85 -39.64 -18.59
N ALA A 676 -5.83 -38.60 -19.44
CA ALA A 676 -6.01 -37.21 -19.01
C ALA A 676 -7.39 -36.99 -18.38
N LYS A 677 -8.46 -37.59 -18.94
CA LYS A 677 -9.79 -37.52 -18.36
C LYS A 677 -9.87 -38.22 -17.00
N CYS A 678 -9.29 -39.42 -16.88
CA CYS A 678 -9.21 -40.13 -15.60
C CYS A 678 -8.42 -39.33 -14.55
N TRP A 679 -7.37 -38.63 -14.97
CA TRP A 679 -6.61 -37.72 -14.12
C TRP A 679 -7.46 -36.54 -13.66
N ASP A 680 -8.18 -35.86 -14.56
CA ASP A 680 -9.03 -34.72 -14.22
C ASP A 680 -10.13 -35.08 -13.23
N GLU A 681 -10.67 -36.30 -13.34
CA GLU A 681 -11.69 -36.85 -12.43
C GLU A 681 -11.12 -37.29 -11.07
N ALA A 682 -9.80 -37.31 -10.87
CA ALA A 682 -9.17 -37.68 -9.60
C ALA A 682 -9.25 -36.56 -8.55
N LEU A 683 -9.56 -36.91 -7.30
CA LEU A 683 -9.49 -36.01 -6.16
C LEU A 683 -8.11 -35.35 -6.05
N PRO A 684 -7.98 -34.11 -5.53
CA PRO A 684 -6.69 -33.49 -5.28
C PRO A 684 -5.69 -34.37 -4.51
N SER A 685 -6.14 -35.05 -3.46
CA SER A 685 -5.32 -36.00 -2.70
C SER A 685 -4.91 -37.21 -3.53
N ALA A 686 -5.79 -37.69 -4.42
CA ALA A 686 -5.51 -38.78 -5.34
C ALA A 686 -4.49 -38.38 -6.41
N LYS A 687 -4.62 -37.19 -7.02
CA LYS A 687 -3.65 -36.64 -7.98
C LYS A 687 -2.25 -36.56 -7.36
N LYS A 688 -2.15 -36.10 -6.10
CA LYS A 688 -0.87 -36.05 -5.37
C LYS A 688 -0.26 -37.43 -5.13
N GLN A 689 -1.07 -38.41 -4.74
CA GLN A 689 -0.63 -39.79 -4.53
C GLN A 689 -0.19 -40.46 -5.84
N ILE A 690 -0.96 -40.28 -6.92
CA ILE A 690 -0.62 -40.81 -8.24
C ILE A 690 0.66 -40.15 -8.75
N LYS A 691 0.81 -38.83 -8.63
CA LYS A 691 2.06 -38.15 -8.99
C LYS A 691 3.27 -38.68 -8.21
N ALA A 692 3.15 -38.83 -6.89
CA ALA A 692 4.23 -39.41 -6.08
C ALA A 692 4.56 -40.86 -6.50
N LEU A 693 3.55 -41.64 -6.90
CA LEU A 693 3.72 -42.98 -7.44
C LEU A 693 4.42 -42.94 -8.81
N LEU A 694 4.04 -42.01 -9.69
CA LEU A 694 4.66 -41.82 -11.01
C LEU A 694 6.10 -41.33 -10.91
N ASP A 695 6.39 -40.39 -10.02
CA ASP A 695 7.74 -39.89 -9.78
C ASP A 695 8.63 -41.03 -9.21
N CYS A 696 8.06 -41.93 -8.40
CA CYS A 696 8.73 -43.15 -7.93
C CYS A 696 8.96 -44.17 -9.07
N LEU A 697 7.97 -44.38 -9.95
CA LEU A 697 8.06 -45.29 -11.10
C LEU A 697 8.94 -44.75 -12.24
N GLY A 698 9.04 -43.42 -12.39
CA GLY A 698 9.88 -42.74 -13.38
C GLY A 698 11.37 -43.02 -13.18
N LEU A 699 11.79 -43.36 -11.96
CA LEU A 699 13.15 -43.86 -11.68
C LEU A 699 13.41 -45.26 -12.27
N PHE A 700 12.38 -45.98 -12.73
CA PHE A 700 12.47 -47.34 -13.28
C PHE A 700 12.16 -47.44 -14.78
N CYS A 701 11.53 -46.42 -15.40
CA CYS A 701 10.90 -46.53 -16.73
C CYS A 701 11.66 -45.92 -17.94
N ASN A 702 12.97 -45.61 -17.83
CA ASN A 702 13.87 -45.20 -18.94
C ASN A 702 13.19 -44.43 -20.13
N ASP A 703 12.66 -43.25 -19.86
CA ASP A 703 12.16 -42.29 -20.86
C ASP A 703 10.97 -42.71 -21.76
N GLU A 704 10.12 -43.66 -21.36
CA GLU A 704 8.81 -43.85 -22.01
C GLU A 704 7.73 -42.86 -21.50
N SER A 705 6.82 -42.44 -22.38
CA SER A 705 5.79 -41.45 -22.05
C SER A 705 4.84 -41.94 -20.94
N PRO A 706 4.39 -41.04 -20.03
CA PRO A 706 3.65 -41.42 -18.81
C PRO A 706 2.43 -42.33 -19.03
N PRO A 707 1.59 -42.17 -20.08
CA PRO A 707 0.41 -43.02 -20.26
C PRO A 707 0.73 -44.50 -20.53
N ASN A 708 1.88 -44.81 -21.14
CA ASN A 708 2.24 -46.18 -21.55
C ASN A 708 2.94 -46.96 -20.43
N CYS A 709 3.81 -46.31 -19.64
CA CYS A 709 4.44 -46.93 -18.47
C CYS A 709 3.39 -47.25 -17.37
N ILE A 710 2.34 -46.42 -17.21
CA ILE A 710 1.24 -46.69 -16.25
C ILE A 710 0.50 -47.99 -16.60
N ALA A 711 0.17 -48.21 -17.87
CA ALA A 711 -0.54 -49.41 -18.29
C ALA A 711 0.29 -50.68 -18.02
N GLN A 712 1.60 -50.64 -18.26
CA GLN A 712 2.49 -51.78 -18.00
C GLN A 712 2.78 -52.00 -16.50
N ALA A 713 2.94 -50.95 -15.71
CA ALA A 713 3.21 -51.04 -14.27
C ALA A 713 2.00 -51.58 -13.49
N VAL A 714 0.78 -51.17 -13.87
CA VAL A 714 -0.46 -51.58 -13.19
C VAL A 714 -0.92 -52.99 -13.59
N THR A 715 -0.56 -53.48 -14.77
CA THR A 715 -0.92 -54.86 -15.22
C THR A 715 0.24 -55.87 -15.18
N GLY A 716 1.46 -55.42 -14.86
CA GLY A 716 2.69 -56.22 -14.87
C GLY A 716 3.07 -56.81 -13.51
N PRO A 717 4.20 -57.55 -13.42
CA PRO A 717 4.67 -58.21 -12.19
C PRO A 717 5.10 -57.25 -11.07
N TYR A 718 5.02 -55.94 -11.29
CA TYR A 718 5.33 -54.87 -10.33
C TYR A 718 4.08 -54.30 -9.64
N ALA A 719 2.91 -54.94 -9.81
CA ALA A 719 1.62 -54.47 -9.30
C ALA A 719 1.35 -54.77 -7.80
N GLU A 720 2.24 -55.48 -7.11
CA GLU A 720 2.16 -55.71 -5.64
C GLU A 720 2.83 -54.60 -4.82
#